data_AF-A0A6P7YD34-F1
#
_entry.id   AF-A0A6P7YD34-F1
#
_cell.length_a   1.000
_cell.length_b   1.000
_cell.length_c   1.000
_cell.angle_alpha   90.00
_cell.angle_beta   90.00
_cell.angle_gamma   90.00
#
_symmetry.space_group_name_H-M   'P 1'
#
loop_
_entity.id
_entity.type
_entity.pdbx_description
1 polymer ?
#
loop_
_entity_poly.entity_id
_entity_poly.type
_entity_poly.pdbx_seq_one_letter_code
_entity_poly.pdbx_strand_id
1 'polypeptide(L)'
;MLHTPSAAPALGSHLALLLSPEPGQVLQAVEKLMGALQQDREWLLQNLLGAAECSQYLSAICNLLTAPDVRLCSNAAYILGTIAENEMGASCLVMLAERQNVTDWHLVGTLAAMLKWNDSEAVMNAAGTLGTLAETSAGRQWLLNDPHRDEIIDDITALLDSADEWTASNAALVLARITMCQEGCAKLLGHLQSGNILRKLIASLGVDEAGCGLNAAFALGRLCNTDAGLKQILSFLEAENMIIALESMMANGDAGGSRNACYALSCLATDKDGHKHVLRSSAFAQTLDTLCFLMQSEEQESSWFAAMVVKVLVSQPRGVVKLREHPKMESVLKKVAASKTAGKELIEEVTATLQKLQRLPRPPAPEAKVLDSGSIWVGWKESKPDSGLQVTYRLFEGNTLLHEGFQCSCMLSDTTPGREYNFKLGLETEGDHSPYSNITTVILEESVPSCPLDFQVISRTATHLKLSWSPPAESCGIIKCYSLYRGDAFLDSTSELSYIVGGLSPSTSYTFSVYASTRKGKGKKAFLVAKTTDTGDHAPGKLTLYVVGRSEIFITWNVPRVLLGRFFNYELCLNGKVVYLGTERSYTAKRLTANTEYTCTVSAITSEGRCESKPVTKRTAKDEYENINKGYYCPAWNRRSETTSGASEMPTMSEIPERSASQVVPPKHSLSKPLKSFLSKRTITSKENEGNAKPALRSRRNSTLSSSTETSEEPVSPLVSSDEVSKLSMVVKRPEQRTALIKKLYHRRKSRKQQKLNSKLSPKSLWFITL
;
A
#
# COMPACT_ATOMS: atom_id res chain seq x y z
N MET A 1 2.89 -67.38 32.52
CA MET A 1 2.81 -68.27 33.71
C MET A 1 3.50 -67.57 34.87
N LEU A 2 3.27 -67.98 36.12
CA LEU A 2 4.03 -67.45 37.27
C LEU A 2 5.47 -67.96 37.21
N HIS A 3 6.43 -67.08 36.99
CA HIS A 3 7.84 -67.40 37.25
C HIS A 3 8.08 -67.36 38.75
N THR A 4 8.55 -68.47 39.31
CA THR A 4 9.17 -68.49 40.63
C THR A 4 10.53 -67.78 40.57
N PRO A 5 10.94 -67.04 41.62
CA PRO A 5 12.27 -66.47 41.69
C PRO A 5 13.31 -67.60 41.80
N SER A 6 13.99 -67.88 40.70
CA SER A 6 15.03 -68.92 40.63
C SER A 6 16.29 -68.45 41.34
N ALA A 7 16.55 -69.00 42.52
CA ALA A 7 17.83 -69.03 43.24
C ALA A 7 18.81 -67.87 42.95
N ALA A 8 18.78 -66.83 43.78
CA ALA A 8 19.78 -65.75 43.80
C ALA A 8 20.74 -65.84 45.01
N PRO A 9 21.66 -66.81 45.07
CA PRO A 9 22.70 -66.83 46.09
C PRO A 9 23.83 -65.83 45.76
N ALA A 10 24.17 -65.00 46.75
CA ALA A 10 25.52 -64.47 46.94
C ALA A 10 26.14 -63.51 45.90
N LEU A 11 25.37 -62.66 45.18
CA LEU A 11 25.98 -61.53 44.46
C LEU A 11 26.87 -60.65 45.37
N GLY A 12 26.47 -60.46 46.63
CA GLY A 12 27.28 -59.72 47.61
C GLY A 12 28.67 -60.31 47.87
N SER A 13 28.88 -61.63 47.71
CA SER A 13 30.24 -62.19 47.77
C SER A 13 31.00 -61.95 46.46
N HIS A 14 30.34 -61.98 45.30
CA HIS A 14 30.96 -61.64 44.03
C HIS A 14 31.35 -60.16 43.90
N LEU A 15 30.57 -59.24 44.47
CA LEU A 15 30.96 -57.83 44.59
C LEU A 15 32.19 -57.65 45.49
N ALA A 16 32.26 -58.36 46.61
CA ALA A 16 33.44 -58.34 47.49
C ALA A 16 34.73 -58.84 46.79
N LEU A 17 34.62 -59.73 45.77
CA LEU A 17 35.78 -60.17 44.98
C LEU A 17 36.40 -59.05 44.12
N LEU A 18 35.67 -57.95 43.80
CA LEU A 18 36.26 -56.76 43.17
C LEU A 18 37.32 -56.09 44.05
N LEU A 19 37.23 -56.25 45.37
CA LEU A 19 38.14 -55.68 46.36
C LEU A 19 39.25 -56.69 46.76
N SER A 20 39.33 -57.83 46.07
CA SER A 20 40.34 -58.86 46.34
C SER A 20 41.72 -58.45 45.82
N PRO A 21 42.81 -58.73 46.56
CA PRO A 21 44.18 -58.53 46.07
C PRO A 21 44.61 -59.57 45.02
N GLU A 22 43.82 -60.62 44.77
CA GLU A 22 44.14 -61.65 43.77
C GLU A 22 43.50 -61.33 42.39
N PRO A 23 44.30 -61.07 41.32
CA PRO A 23 43.76 -60.70 40.01
C PRO A 23 42.79 -61.72 39.41
N GLY A 24 42.97 -63.01 39.68
CA GLY A 24 42.06 -64.07 39.23
C GLY A 24 40.67 -64.00 39.88
N GLN A 25 40.58 -63.54 41.13
CA GLN A 25 39.30 -63.31 41.82
C GLN A 25 38.60 -62.07 41.26
N VAL A 26 39.35 -61.01 40.96
CA VAL A 26 38.81 -59.78 40.35
C VAL A 26 38.32 -60.05 38.92
N LEU A 27 39.05 -60.84 38.12
CA LEU A 27 38.58 -61.30 36.80
C LEU A 27 37.28 -62.11 36.92
N GLN A 28 37.22 -63.07 37.84
CA GLN A 28 35.99 -63.84 38.10
C GLN A 28 34.83 -62.93 38.54
N ALA A 29 35.09 -61.87 39.31
CA ALA A 29 34.08 -60.88 39.67
C ALA A 29 33.52 -60.17 38.43
N VAL A 30 34.38 -59.69 37.53
CA VAL A 30 33.97 -59.03 36.28
C VAL A 30 33.20 -59.97 35.36
N GLU A 31 33.63 -61.22 35.18
CA GLU A 31 32.87 -62.22 34.42
C GLU A 31 31.46 -62.46 34.98
N LYS A 32 31.33 -62.48 36.32
CA LYS A 32 30.03 -62.60 36.99
C LYS A 32 29.16 -61.35 36.84
N LEU A 33 29.75 -60.16 36.83
CA LEU A 33 29.03 -58.91 36.56
C LEU A 33 28.55 -58.85 35.12
N MET A 34 29.38 -59.20 34.14
CA MET A 34 28.97 -59.27 32.73
C MET A 34 27.80 -60.26 32.52
N GLY A 35 27.88 -61.44 33.14
CA GLY A 35 26.79 -62.42 33.11
C GLY A 35 25.51 -61.92 33.80
N ALA A 36 25.62 -61.20 34.91
CA ALA A 36 24.48 -60.61 35.60
C ALA A 36 23.84 -59.48 34.76
N LEU A 37 24.62 -58.65 34.08
CA LEU A 37 24.12 -57.60 33.18
C LEU A 37 23.33 -58.15 31.99
N GLN A 38 23.72 -59.31 31.46
CA GLN A 38 22.98 -60.00 30.40
C GLN A 38 21.68 -60.66 30.89
N GLN A 39 21.51 -60.84 32.21
CA GLN A 39 20.37 -61.57 32.78
C GLN A 39 19.34 -60.66 33.48
N ASP A 40 19.78 -59.76 34.36
CA ASP A 40 18.95 -58.73 34.98
C ASP A 40 19.81 -57.49 35.32
N ARG A 41 19.89 -56.59 34.34
CA ARG A 41 20.60 -55.32 34.43
C ARG A 41 20.09 -54.44 35.57
N GLU A 42 18.78 -54.30 35.71
CA GLU A 42 18.21 -53.33 36.67
C GLU A 42 18.41 -53.82 38.10
N TRP A 43 18.22 -55.12 38.35
CA TRP A 43 18.57 -55.74 39.62
C TRP A 43 20.05 -55.57 39.95
N LEU A 44 20.98 -55.77 39.01
CA LEU A 44 22.40 -55.58 39.29
C LEU A 44 22.71 -54.14 39.69
N LEU A 45 22.16 -53.16 38.98
CA LEU A 45 22.34 -51.74 39.29
C LEU A 45 21.77 -51.37 40.67
N GLN A 46 20.58 -51.87 41.02
CA GLN A 46 19.99 -51.66 42.34
C GLN A 46 20.85 -52.25 43.47
N ASN A 47 21.44 -53.44 43.28
CA ASN A 47 22.30 -54.08 44.28
C ASN A 47 23.66 -53.39 44.40
N LEU A 48 24.31 -53.05 43.28
CA LEU A 48 25.62 -52.38 43.26
C LEU A 48 25.54 -50.98 43.88
N LEU A 49 24.55 -50.18 43.47
CA LEU A 49 24.39 -48.79 43.93
C LEU A 49 23.82 -48.71 45.36
N GLY A 50 23.06 -49.73 45.79
CA GLY A 50 22.52 -49.84 47.14
C GLY A 50 23.49 -50.42 48.18
N ALA A 51 24.64 -50.96 47.78
CA ALA A 51 25.62 -51.54 48.70
C ALA A 51 26.38 -50.46 49.51
N ALA A 52 26.70 -50.76 50.77
CA ALA A 52 27.41 -49.82 51.66
C ALA A 52 28.81 -49.47 51.13
N GLU A 53 29.47 -50.41 50.44
CA GLU A 53 30.79 -50.23 49.84
C GLU A 53 30.72 -49.81 48.37
N CYS A 54 29.56 -49.35 47.85
CA CYS A 54 29.35 -48.90 46.47
C CYS A 54 30.51 -48.05 45.92
N SER A 55 30.94 -47.01 46.65
CA SER A 55 32.06 -46.16 46.23
C SER A 55 33.41 -46.87 46.12
N GLN A 56 33.60 -48.01 46.80
CA GLN A 56 34.80 -48.84 46.70
C GLN A 56 34.69 -49.77 45.49
N TYR A 57 33.55 -50.43 45.27
CA TYR A 57 33.30 -51.25 44.08
C TYR A 57 33.44 -50.43 42.79
N LEU A 58 32.87 -49.22 42.75
CA LEU A 58 33.03 -48.30 41.62
C LEU A 58 34.50 -47.91 41.41
N SER A 59 35.25 -47.59 42.48
CA SER A 59 36.68 -47.27 42.35
C SER A 59 37.51 -48.47 41.89
N ALA A 60 37.15 -49.70 42.26
CA ALA A 60 37.82 -50.91 41.81
C ALA A 60 37.58 -51.15 40.30
N ILE A 61 36.33 -51.07 39.83
CA ILE A 61 35.99 -51.20 38.40
C ILE A 61 36.69 -50.08 37.58
N CYS A 62 36.70 -48.85 38.10
CA CYS A 62 37.43 -47.72 37.52
C CYS A 62 38.92 -48.00 37.31
N ASN A 63 39.61 -48.57 38.31
CA ASN A 63 41.03 -48.92 38.21
C ASN A 63 41.30 -49.99 37.13
N LEU A 64 40.35 -50.89 36.86
CA LEU A 64 40.48 -51.92 35.82
C LEU A 64 40.58 -51.38 34.40
N LEU A 65 40.22 -50.11 34.14
CA LEU A 65 40.49 -49.45 32.86
C LEU A 65 42.00 -49.26 32.58
N THR A 66 42.86 -49.45 33.58
CA THR A 66 44.33 -49.42 33.45
C THR A 66 44.99 -50.80 33.59
N ALA A 67 44.20 -51.88 33.50
CA ALA A 67 44.73 -53.24 33.52
C ALA A 67 45.57 -53.55 32.26
N PRO A 68 46.53 -54.49 32.33
CA PRO A 68 47.30 -54.92 31.15
C PRO A 68 46.50 -55.80 30.18
N ASP A 69 45.29 -56.24 30.57
CA ASP A 69 44.40 -57.04 29.74
C ASP A 69 43.33 -56.16 29.08
N VAL A 70 43.39 -56.05 27.76
CA VAL A 70 42.49 -55.22 26.93
C VAL A 70 41.02 -55.62 27.10
N ARG A 71 40.73 -56.91 27.27
CA ARG A 71 39.36 -57.42 27.42
C ARG A 71 38.82 -57.12 28.82
N LEU A 72 39.65 -57.17 29.85
CA LEU A 72 39.30 -56.73 31.19
C LEU A 72 38.99 -55.23 31.23
N CYS A 73 39.76 -54.40 30.52
CA CYS A 73 39.49 -52.98 30.36
C CYS A 73 38.19 -52.72 29.58
N SER A 74 37.96 -53.45 28.48
CA SER A 74 36.75 -53.36 27.67
C SER A 74 35.48 -53.72 28.46
N ASN A 75 35.51 -54.84 29.20
CA ASN A 75 34.45 -55.23 30.13
C ASN A 75 34.22 -54.18 31.22
N ALA A 76 35.30 -53.62 31.81
CA ALA A 76 35.20 -52.58 32.83
C ALA A 76 34.56 -51.30 32.27
N ALA A 77 34.92 -50.87 31.05
CA ALA A 77 34.26 -49.77 30.36
C ALA A 77 32.78 -50.06 30.15
N TYR A 78 32.42 -51.21 29.56
CA TYR A 78 31.02 -51.61 29.37
C TYR A 78 30.20 -51.60 30.67
N ILE A 79 30.77 -52.09 31.77
CA ILE A 79 30.14 -52.04 33.11
C ILE A 79 29.94 -50.59 33.58
N LEU A 80 30.93 -49.71 33.41
CA LEU A 80 30.84 -48.29 33.80
C LEU A 80 29.83 -47.51 32.94
N GLY A 81 29.80 -47.72 31.63
CA GLY A 81 28.75 -47.19 30.75
C GLY A 81 27.37 -47.71 31.15
N THR A 82 27.28 -49.00 31.48
CA THR A 82 26.04 -49.62 31.97
C THR A 82 25.53 -49.01 33.28
N ILE A 83 26.45 -48.62 34.18
CA ILE A 83 26.15 -47.90 35.43
C ILE A 83 25.73 -46.44 35.16
N ALA A 84 26.31 -45.80 34.15
CA ALA A 84 26.04 -44.41 33.81
C ALA A 84 24.63 -44.16 33.22
N GLU A 85 23.94 -45.17 32.68
CA GLU A 85 22.52 -45.00 32.26
C GLU A 85 21.58 -44.77 33.46
N ASN A 86 22.00 -45.14 34.67
CA ASN A 86 21.26 -44.79 35.88
C ASN A 86 21.71 -43.39 36.38
N GLU A 87 20.76 -42.46 36.59
CA GLU A 87 21.08 -41.09 37.03
C GLU A 87 21.87 -41.04 38.35
N MET A 88 21.60 -41.95 39.30
CA MET A 88 22.39 -42.07 40.53
C MET A 88 23.77 -42.67 40.24
N GLY A 89 23.86 -43.68 39.37
CA GLY A 89 25.12 -44.30 38.94
C GLY A 89 26.08 -43.31 38.28
N ALA A 90 25.60 -42.56 37.27
CA ALA A 90 26.36 -41.46 36.67
C ALA A 90 26.77 -40.40 37.69
N SER A 91 25.86 -40.00 38.59
CA SER A 91 26.18 -39.03 39.66
C SER A 91 27.27 -39.55 40.61
N CYS A 92 27.25 -40.84 40.97
CA CYS A 92 28.29 -41.49 41.76
C CYS A 92 29.63 -41.55 41.03
N LEU A 93 29.65 -41.87 39.73
CA LEU A 93 30.87 -41.89 38.91
C LEU A 93 31.50 -40.50 38.77
N VAL A 94 30.71 -39.46 38.49
CA VAL A 94 31.18 -38.07 38.44
C VAL A 94 31.74 -37.63 39.80
N MET A 95 31.00 -37.85 40.90
CA MET A 95 31.48 -37.50 42.25
C MET A 95 32.74 -38.28 42.65
N LEU A 96 32.93 -39.50 42.18
CA LEU A 96 34.12 -40.31 42.45
C LEU A 96 35.33 -39.74 41.71
N ALA A 97 35.20 -39.43 40.43
CA ALA A 97 36.27 -38.86 39.63
C ALA A 97 36.65 -37.43 40.08
N GLU A 98 35.67 -36.56 40.39
CA GLU A 98 35.92 -35.22 40.93
C GLU A 98 36.73 -35.25 42.23
N ARG A 99 36.53 -36.27 43.08
CA ARG A 99 37.28 -36.49 44.32
C ARG A 99 38.69 -37.07 44.11
N GLN A 100 38.94 -37.72 42.97
CA GLN A 100 40.20 -38.42 42.68
C GLN A 100 41.21 -37.58 41.86
N ASN A 101 40.96 -36.27 41.69
CA ASN A 101 41.91 -35.26 41.19
C ASN A 101 43.20 -35.06 42.05
N VAL A 102 43.57 -36.05 42.86
CA VAL A 102 44.72 -36.09 43.79
C VAL A 102 45.50 -37.42 43.68
N THR A 103 45.07 -38.33 42.79
CA THR A 103 45.67 -39.66 42.56
C THR A 103 46.04 -39.85 41.09
N ASP A 104 46.98 -40.76 40.79
CA ASP A 104 47.55 -40.98 39.44
C ASP A 104 46.59 -41.63 38.41
N TRP A 105 45.27 -41.61 38.66
CA TRP A 105 44.24 -42.19 37.81
C TRP A 105 43.12 -41.18 37.55
N HIS A 106 42.61 -41.14 36.32
CA HIS A 106 41.60 -40.16 35.89
C HIS A 106 40.63 -40.75 34.86
N LEU A 107 39.37 -40.97 35.26
CA LEU A 107 38.35 -41.68 34.47
C LEU A 107 38.25 -41.23 33.00
N VAL A 108 38.13 -39.92 32.78
CA VAL A 108 37.96 -39.35 31.43
C VAL A 108 39.25 -39.45 30.62
N GLY A 109 40.43 -39.27 31.24
CA GLY A 109 41.72 -39.45 30.59
C GLY A 109 41.99 -40.91 30.20
N THR A 110 41.62 -41.88 31.05
CA THR A 110 41.76 -43.31 30.73
C THR A 110 40.81 -43.74 29.61
N LEU A 111 39.54 -43.32 29.66
CA LEU A 111 38.60 -43.59 28.56
C LEU A 111 39.04 -42.91 27.25
N ALA A 112 39.59 -41.69 27.30
CA ALA A 112 40.18 -41.02 26.14
C ALA A 112 41.38 -41.79 25.55
N ALA A 113 42.23 -42.35 26.40
CA ALA A 113 43.34 -43.20 25.96
C ALA A 113 42.84 -44.49 25.27
N MET A 114 41.72 -45.06 25.75
CA MET A 114 41.08 -46.24 25.12
C MET A 114 40.52 -45.95 23.72
N LEU A 115 40.10 -44.71 23.41
CA LEU A 115 39.64 -44.33 22.06
C LEU A 115 40.73 -44.50 20.98
N LYS A 116 42.00 -44.56 21.38
CA LYS A 116 43.17 -44.69 20.50
C LYS A 116 43.67 -46.14 20.37
N TRP A 117 42.93 -47.14 20.87
CA TRP A 117 43.35 -48.54 20.85
C TRP A 117 43.04 -49.23 19.51
N ASN A 118 43.76 -50.33 19.23
CA ASN A 118 43.55 -51.15 18.02
C ASN A 118 42.38 -52.14 18.16
N ASP A 119 41.81 -52.28 19.36
CA ASP A 119 40.71 -53.20 19.65
C ASP A 119 39.37 -52.47 19.55
N SER A 120 38.56 -52.82 18.55
CA SER A 120 37.32 -52.10 18.26
C SER A 120 36.26 -52.27 19.35
N GLU A 121 36.22 -53.40 20.06
CA GLU A 121 35.28 -53.61 21.16
C GLU A 121 35.62 -52.68 22.33
N ALA A 122 36.91 -52.55 22.68
CA ALA A 122 37.37 -51.62 23.71
C ALA A 122 37.15 -50.15 23.34
N VAL A 123 37.40 -49.76 22.08
CA VAL A 123 37.14 -48.41 21.56
C VAL A 123 35.65 -48.09 21.60
N MET A 124 34.80 -48.99 21.10
CA MET A 124 33.34 -48.87 21.12
C MET A 124 32.81 -48.72 22.55
N ASN A 125 33.24 -49.59 23.48
CA ASN A 125 32.82 -49.55 24.88
C ASN A 125 33.29 -48.28 25.60
N ALA A 126 34.49 -47.75 25.29
CA ALA A 126 34.96 -46.48 25.82
C ALA A 126 34.16 -45.27 25.27
N ALA A 127 33.91 -45.24 23.96
CA ALA A 127 33.10 -44.20 23.32
C ALA A 127 31.66 -44.19 23.83
N GLY A 128 31.02 -45.37 23.92
CA GLY A 128 29.68 -45.52 24.49
C GLY A 128 29.61 -45.08 25.95
N THR A 129 30.60 -45.44 26.77
CA THR A 129 30.69 -45.00 28.17
C THR A 129 30.77 -43.47 28.29
N LEU A 130 31.60 -42.80 27.48
CA LEU A 130 31.66 -41.34 27.42
C LEU A 130 30.31 -40.73 26.95
N GLY A 131 29.64 -41.38 26.00
CA GLY A 131 28.32 -40.97 25.49
C GLY A 131 27.26 -41.02 26.57
N THR A 132 27.16 -42.13 27.30
CA THR A 132 26.23 -42.30 28.41
C THR A 132 26.54 -41.36 29.57
N LEU A 133 27.80 -41.15 29.94
CA LEU A 133 28.15 -40.14 30.94
C LEU A 133 27.67 -38.73 30.51
N ALA A 134 27.67 -38.44 29.20
CA ALA A 134 27.11 -37.23 28.60
C ALA A 134 25.57 -37.20 28.45
N GLU A 135 24.82 -38.23 28.88
CA GLU A 135 23.35 -38.18 29.05
C GLU A 135 22.96 -37.16 30.15
N THR A 136 23.61 -37.27 31.31
CA THR A 136 23.27 -36.44 32.47
C THR A 136 23.79 -35.01 32.32
N SER A 137 23.12 -34.04 32.96
CA SER A 137 23.61 -32.65 32.93
C SER A 137 24.85 -32.42 33.79
N ALA A 138 25.12 -33.30 34.76
CA ALA A 138 26.36 -33.30 35.54
C ALA A 138 27.53 -33.85 34.72
N GLY A 139 27.38 -35.06 34.15
CA GLY A 139 28.44 -35.71 33.38
C GLY A 139 28.85 -34.95 32.12
N ARG A 140 27.93 -34.27 31.42
CA ARG A 140 28.33 -33.30 30.36
C ARG A 140 29.15 -32.14 30.87
N GLN A 141 28.77 -31.55 32.00
CA GLN A 141 29.48 -30.39 32.54
C GLN A 141 30.87 -30.78 33.02
N TRP A 142 31.00 -31.96 33.64
CA TRP A 142 32.28 -32.56 33.97
C TRP A 142 33.14 -32.81 32.71
N LEU A 143 32.62 -33.54 31.71
CA LEU A 143 33.32 -33.81 30.44
C LEU A 143 33.73 -32.52 29.69
N LEU A 144 32.89 -31.48 29.68
CA LEU A 144 33.18 -30.20 29.02
C LEU A 144 34.15 -29.29 29.79
N ASN A 145 34.43 -29.59 31.05
CA ASN A 145 35.42 -28.88 31.88
C ASN A 145 36.72 -29.68 32.08
N ASP A 146 36.76 -30.95 31.66
CA ASP A 146 37.95 -31.79 31.73
C ASP A 146 39.15 -31.19 30.96
N PRO A 147 40.40 -31.38 31.42
CA PRO A 147 41.59 -31.09 30.63
C PRO A 147 41.60 -31.79 29.26
N HIS A 148 41.19 -33.05 29.18
CA HIS A 148 41.31 -33.88 27.97
C HIS A 148 40.14 -33.71 26.98
N ARG A 149 39.15 -32.88 27.30
CA ARG A 149 37.92 -32.68 26.50
C ARG A 149 38.21 -32.39 25.01
N ASP A 150 39.28 -31.65 24.72
CA ASP A 150 39.60 -31.16 23.38
C ASP A 150 40.27 -32.30 22.56
N GLU A 151 41.10 -33.14 23.22
CA GLU A 151 41.60 -34.39 22.65
C GLU A 151 40.46 -35.37 22.36
N ILE A 152 39.55 -35.56 23.32
CA ILE A 152 38.36 -36.43 23.17
C ILE A 152 37.50 -35.96 22.00
N ILE A 153 37.30 -34.66 21.84
CA ILE A 153 36.56 -34.11 20.70
C ILE A 153 37.26 -34.47 19.38
N ASP A 154 38.58 -34.36 19.27
CA ASP A 154 39.32 -34.71 18.07
C ASP A 154 39.37 -36.24 17.82
N ASP A 155 39.53 -37.07 18.85
CA ASP A 155 39.53 -38.53 18.76
C ASP A 155 38.15 -39.08 18.35
N ILE A 156 37.08 -38.66 19.03
CA ILE A 156 35.70 -38.99 18.68
C ILE A 156 35.39 -38.51 17.25
N THR A 157 35.91 -37.35 16.85
CA THR A 157 35.76 -36.86 15.48
C THR A 157 36.52 -37.73 14.47
N ALA A 158 37.68 -38.27 14.81
CA ALA A 158 38.36 -39.26 13.97
C ALA A 158 37.53 -40.55 13.82
N LEU A 159 36.98 -41.08 14.91
CA LEU A 159 36.18 -42.31 14.95
C LEU A 159 34.86 -42.26 14.15
N LEU A 160 34.40 -41.08 13.72
CA LEU A 160 33.30 -40.95 12.75
C LEU A 160 33.60 -41.58 11.37
N ASP A 161 34.89 -41.83 11.03
CA ASP A 161 35.28 -42.56 9.81
C ASP A 161 35.60 -44.05 10.10
N SER A 162 35.19 -44.58 11.25
CA SER A 162 35.42 -45.99 11.60
C SER A 162 34.75 -46.93 10.59
N ALA A 163 35.46 -47.99 10.22
CA ALA A 163 34.90 -49.10 9.42
C ALA A 163 33.97 -50.02 10.22
N ASP A 164 33.96 -49.89 11.56
CA ASP A 164 32.93 -50.45 12.43
C ASP A 164 31.85 -49.39 12.69
N GLU A 165 30.64 -49.67 12.23
CA GLU A 165 29.46 -48.80 12.34
C GLU A 165 29.04 -48.56 13.79
N TRP A 166 29.28 -49.51 14.71
CA TRP A 166 28.94 -49.36 16.12
C TRP A 166 29.88 -48.38 16.83
N THR A 167 31.18 -48.43 16.53
CA THR A 167 32.15 -47.41 16.95
C THR A 167 31.81 -46.03 16.37
N ALA A 168 31.47 -45.94 15.08
CA ALA A 168 31.07 -44.68 14.45
C ALA A 168 29.78 -44.11 15.06
N SER A 169 28.80 -44.96 15.36
CA SER A 169 27.55 -44.55 16.02
C SER A 169 27.78 -44.08 17.46
N ASN A 170 28.60 -44.77 18.24
CA ASN A 170 28.98 -44.32 19.58
C ASN A 170 29.75 -42.99 19.55
N ALA A 171 30.61 -42.78 18.56
CA ALA A 171 31.28 -41.50 18.34
C ALA A 171 30.27 -40.37 18.00
N ALA A 172 29.32 -40.63 17.10
CA ALA A 172 28.23 -39.70 16.79
C ALA A 172 27.35 -39.43 18.02
N LEU A 173 27.10 -40.44 18.86
CA LEU A 173 26.35 -40.32 20.11
C LEU A 173 27.04 -39.37 21.10
N VAL A 174 28.35 -39.49 21.34
CA VAL A 174 29.10 -38.55 22.21
C VAL A 174 28.89 -37.10 21.76
N LEU A 175 29.00 -36.82 20.46
CA LEU A 175 28.79 -35.48 19.91
C LEU A 175 27.31 -35.04 20.05
N ALA A 176 26.36 -35.91 19.72
CA ALA A 176 24.93 -35.66 19.89
C ALA A 176 24.58 -35.28 21.34
N ARG A 177 25.11 -36.05 22.31
CA ARG A 177 24.97 -35.78 23.74
C ARG A 177 25.59 -34.45 24.14
N ILE A 178 26.82 -34.15 23.74
CA ILE A 178 27.46 -32.83 24.00
C ILE A 178 26.57 -31.68 23.52
N THR A 179 25.94 -31.78 22.34
CA THR A 179 25.05 -30.71 21.81
C THR A 179 23.71 -30.56 22.57
N MET A 180 23.40 -31.44 23.54
CA MET A 180 22.19 -31.31 24.39
C MET A 180 22.22 -30.06 25.28
N CYS A 181 23.39 -29.46 25.55
CA CYS A 181 23.49 -28.15 26.22
C CYS A 181 24.06 -27.06 25.31
N GLN A 182 23.70 -25.80 25.57
CA GLN A 182 24.14 -24.66 24.75
C GLN A 182 25.66 -24.42 24.86
N GLU A 183 26.27 -24.79 25.98
CA GLU A 183 27.73 -24.72 26.17
C GLU A 183 28.47 -25.76 25.32
N GLY A 184 28.00 -27.00 25.26
CA GLY A 184 28.58 -28.03 24.38
C GLY A 184 28.51 -27.64 22.91
N CYS A 185 27.38 -27.08 22.46
CA CYS A 185 27.30 -26.47 21.13
C CYS A 185 28.35 -25.35 20.95
N ALA A 186 28.53 -24.46 21.93
CA ALA A 186 29.50 -23.37 21.84
C ALA A 186 30.96 -23.86 21.86
N LYS A 187 31.27 -24.93 22.59
CA LYS A 187 32.60 -25.56 22.64
C LYS A 187 32.92 -26.25 21.32
N LEU A 188 32.03 -27.08 20.78
CA LEU A 188 32.21 -27.74 19.47
C LEU A 188 32.35 -26.73 18.32
N LEU A 189 31.52 -25.69 18.28
CA LEU A 189 31.59 -24.63 17.25
C LEU A 189 32.78 -23.66 17.42
N GLY A 190 33.36 -23.63 18.63
CA GLY A 190 34.59 -22.89 18.95
C GLY A 190 35.85 -23.75 18.86
N HIS A 191 35.73 -25.06 18.60
CA HIS A 191 36.88 -25.97 18.55
C HIS A 191 37.77 -25.65 17.34
N LEU A 192 39.08 -25.90 17.47
CA LEU A 192 40.04 -25.69 16.38
C LEU A 192 39.65 -26.49 15.13
N GLN A 193 39.14 -27.71 15.34
CA GLN A 193 38.64 -28.60 14.29
C GLN A 193 37.13 -28.46 14.01
N SER A 194 36.45 -27.41 14.47
CA SER A 194 34.99 -27.19 14.27
C SER A 194 34.51 -27.44 12.83
N GLY A 195 35.24 -26.96 11.83
CA GLY A 195 34.93 -27.21 10.41
C GLY A 195 35.24 -28.62 9.90
N ASN A 196 35.98 -29.44 10.64
CA ASN A 196 36.15 -30.88 10.40
C ASN A 196 35.00 -31.66 11.06
N ILE A 197 34.71 -31.38 12.34
CA ILE A 197 33.60 -31.96 13.12
C ILE A 197 32.28 -31.84 12.33
N LEU A 198 31.96 -30.63 11.86
CA LEU A 198 30.72 -30.38 11.11
C LEU A 198 30.66 -31.14 9.78
N ARG A 199 31.77 -31.32 9.07
CA ARG A 199 31.79 -32.01 7.77
C ARG A 199 31.75 -33.52 7.91
N LYS A 200 32.41 -34.07 8.92
CA LYS A 200 32.27 -35.49 9.28
C LYS A 200 30.85 -35.81 9.73
N LEU A 201 30.26 -35.02 10.62
CA LEU A 201 28.84 -35.17 10.98
C LEU A 201 27.90 -35.09 9.78
N ILE A 202 28.19 -34.28 8.75
CA ILE A 202 27.40 -34.25 7.50
C ILE A 202 27.64 -35.51 6.65
N ALA A 203 28.87 -36.04 6.62
CA ALA A 203 29.20 -37.27 5.90
C ALA A 203 28.62 -38.54 6.58
N SER A 204 28.48 -38.53 7.91
CA SER A 204 27.82 -39.59 8.70
C SER A 204 26.29 -39.59 8.58
N LEU A 205 25.66 -38.66 7.83
CA LEU A 205 24.22 -38.69 7.60
C LEU A 205 23.83 -39.81 6.64
N GLY A 206 23.04 -40.76 7.11
CA GLY A 206 22.56 -41.89 6.34
C GLY A 206 21.49 -42.68 7.09
N VAL A 207 21.15 -43.85 6.53
CA VAL A 207 20.32 -44.87 7.18
C VAL A 207 21.21 -46.09 7.38
N ASP A 208 21.44 -46.46 8.63
CA ASP A 208 22.37 -47.50 9.07
C ASP A 208 21.78 -48.25 10.29
N GLU A 209 22.19 -49.49 10.53
CA GLU A 209 21.62 -50.31 11.61
C GLU A 209 22.15 -49.91 13.01
N ALA A 210 23.31 -49.24 13.09
CA ALA A 210 23.94 -48.85 14.34
C ALA A 210 23.42 -47.51 14.92
N GLY A 211 22.72 -46.70 14.12
CA GLY A 211 22.19 -45.39 14.53
C GLY A 211 23.16 -44.21 14.39
N CYS A 212 24.22 -44.33 13.58
CA CYS A 212 25.19 -43.26 13.35
C CYS A 212 24.55 -42.03 12.71
N GLY A 213 23.78 -42.21 11.64
CA GLY A 213 23.03 -41.14 10.97
C GLY A 213 21.98 -40.50 11.85
N LEU A 214 21.26 -41.30 12.65
CA LEU A 214 20.31 -40.84 13.67
C LEU A 214 20.95 -39.85 14.65
N ASN A 215 22.12 -40.20 15.18
CA ASN A 215 22.88 -39.39 16.13
C ASN A 215 23.49 -38.14 15.46
N ALA A 216 24.06 -38.29 14.25
CA ALA A 216 24.61 -37.19 13.48
C ALA A 216 23.56 -36.13 13.11
N ALA A 217 22.35 -36.57 12.70
CA ALA A 217 21.22 -35.68 12.43
C ALA A 217 20.79 -34.90 13.68
N PHE A 218 20.71 -35.56 14.85
CA PHE A 218 20.43 -34.87 16.10
C PHE A 218 21.50 -33.80 16.41
N ALA A 219 22.78 -34.16 16.37
CA ALA A 219 23.89 -33.25 16.61
C ALA A 219 23.84 -32.02 15.68
N LEU A 220 23.68 -32.24 14.38
CA LEU A 220 23.58 -31.15 13.39
C LEU A 220 22.34 -30.28 13.60
N GLY A 221 21.18 -30.85 13.92
CA GLY A 221 19.98 -30.07 14.25
C GLY A 221 20.18 -29.16 15.46
N ARG A 222 20.82 -29.69 16.51
CA ARG A 222 21.20 -28.93 17.71
C ARG A 222 22.18 -27.80 17.43
N LEU A 223 23.13 -28.01 16.51
CA LEU A 223 24.12 -27.00 16.08
C LEU A 223 23.48 -25.93 15.17
N CYS A 224 22.63 -26.33 14.21
CA CYS A 224 21.84 -25.45 13.34
C CYS A 224 20.86 -24.54 14.12
N ASN A 225 20.38 -24.98 15.28
CA ASN A 225 19.54 -24.17 16.17
C ASN A 225 20.31 -22.96 16.80
N THR A 226 21.60 -22.80 16.49
CA THR A 226 22.41 -21.65 16.91
C THR A 226 22.76 -20.74 15.73
N ASP A 227 22.71 -19.41 15.96
CA ASP A 227 23.07 -18.38 14.97
C ASP A 227 24.54 -18.44 14.49
N ALA A 228 25.37 -19.28 15.14
CA ALA A 228 26.78 -19.52 14.80
C ALA A 228 26.97 -20.81 13.99
N GLY A 229 26.44 -21.95 14.47
CA GLY A 229 26.56 -23.24 13.78
C GLY A 229 25.88 -23.23 12.43
N LEU A 230 24.70 -22.61 12.33
CA LEU A 230 24.01 -22.40 11.06
C LEU A 230 24.88 -21.64 10.04
N LYS A 231 25.68 -20.67 10.48
CA LYS A 231 26.57 -19.89 9.59
C LYS A 231 27.83 -20.64 9.19
N GLN A 232 28.37 -21.49 10.07
CA GLN A 232 29.48 -22.35 9.72
C GLN A 232 29.02 -23.39 8.70
N ILE A 233 27.94 -24.12 8.97
CA ILE A 233 27.37 -25.13 8.06
C ILE A 233 27.06 -24.53 6.68
N LEU A 234 26.33 -23.40 6.61
CA LEU A 234 26.01 -22.71 5.35
C LEU A 234 27.20 -22.00 4.66
N SER A 235 28.42 -22.12 5.21
CA SER A 235 29.66 -21.67 4.54
C SER A 235 30.37 -22.80 3.79
N PHE A 236 29.96 -24.05 4.00
CA PHE A 236 30.49 -25.25 3.34
C PHE A 236 29.69 -25.61 2.08
N LEU A 237 30.35 -26.22 1.09
CA LEU A 237 29.69 -26.75 -0.12
C LEU A 237 28.81 -27.96 0.21
N GLU A 238 29.25 -28.69 1.22
CA GLU A 238 28.65 -29.86 1.85
C GLU A 238 27.26 -29.57 2.48
N ALA A 239 26.84 -28.30 2.58
CA ALA A 239 25.50 -27.92 3.02
C ALA A 239 24.37 -28.40 2.08
N GLU A 240 24.64 -28.56 0.79
CA GLU A 240 23.69 -29.18 -0.15
C GLU A 240 23.59 -30.70 0.09
N ASN A 241 24.73 -31.36 0.29
CA ASN A 241 24.80 -32.79 0.62
C ASN A 241 24.04 -33.09 1.92
N MET A 242 24.14 -32.22 2.92
CA MET A 242 23.35 -32.31 4.16
C MET A 242 21.84 -32.33 3.88
N ILE A 243 21.33 -31.49 2.98
CA ILE A 243 19.89 -31.45 2.65
C ILE A 243 19.48 -32.72 1.91
N ILE A 244 20.30 -33.21 0.98
CA ILE A 244 20.06 -34.46 0.23
C ILE A 244 20.07 -35.68 1.17
N ALA A 245 21.03 -35.77 2.09
CA ALA A 245 21.13 -36.87 3.04
C ALA A 245 19.95 -36.87 4.04
N LEU A 246 19.58 -35.69 4.56
CA LEU A 246 18.38 -35.54 5.41
C LEU A 246 17.09 -35.91 4.68
N GLU A 247 16.98 -35.63 3.37
CA GLU A 247 15.83 -36.07 2.56
C GLU A 247 15.80 -37.61 2.46
N SER A 248 16.92 -38.25 2.11
CA SER A 248 17.03 -39.70 2.04
C SER A 248 16.71 -40.37 3.40
N MET A 249 17.13 -39.77 4.51
CA MET A 249 16.79 -40.23 5.87
C MET A 249 15.30 -40.11 6.19
N MET A 250 14.62 -39.04 5.74
CA MET A 250 13.16 -38.90 5.91
C MET A 250 12.36 -39.85 5.00
N ALA A 251 12.95 -40.29 3.87
CA ALA A 251 12.29 -41.17 2.91
C ALA A 251 12.49 -42.67 3.21
N ASN A 252 13.66 -43.04 3.75
CA ASN A 252 14.08 -44.45 3.90
C ASN A 252 14.46 -44.84 5.35
N GLY A 253 14.57 -43.87 6.27
CA GLY A 253 14.98 -44.13 7.65
C GLY A 253 13.89 -44.78 8.49
N ASP A 254 14.29 -45.27 9.67
CA ASP A 254 13.36 -45.72 10.70
C ASP A 254 12.56 -44.53 11.28
N ALA A 255 11.69 -44.80 12.26
CA ALA A 255 10.92 -43.77 12.95
C ALA A 255 11.84 -42.73 13.64
N GLY A 256 12.91 -43.15 14.31
CA GLY A 256 13.93 -42.27 14.90
C GLY A 256 14.63 -41.41 13.85
N GLY A 257 15.22 -42.04 12.83
CA GLY A 257 15.98 -41.39 11.76
C GLY A 257 15.13 -40.34 11.03
N SER A 258 13.88 -40.69 10.69
CA SER A 258 12.91 -39.78 10.07
C SER A 258 12.60 -38.56 10.96
N ARG A 259 12.38 -38.76 12.27
CA ARG A 259 12.11 -37.67 13.23
C ARG A 259 13.34 -36.76 13.42
N ASN A 260 14.53 -37.33 13.60
CA ASN A 260 15.76 -36.55 13.74
C ASN A 260 16.14 -35.80 12.45
N ALA A 261 15.90 -36.40 11.28
CA ALA A 261 16.14 -35.72 10.00
C ALA A 261 15.16 -34.55 9.78
N CYS A 262 13.88 -34.74 10.09
CA CYS A 262 12.89 -33.65 10.13
C CYS A 262 13.33 -32.54 11.10
N TYR A 263 13.78 -32.90 12.31
CA TYR A 263 14.28 -31.93 13.30
C TYR A 263 15.44 -31.10 12.74
N ALA A 264 16.48 -31.76 12.21
CA ALA A 264 17.66 -31.10 11.66
C ALA A 264 17.33 -30.16 10.50
N LEU A 265 16.48 -30.61 9.57
CA LEU A 265 16.02 -29.80 8.45
C LEU A 265 15.17 -28.61 8.91
N SER A 266 14.34 -28.76 9.95
CA SER A 266 13.58 -27.65 10.54
C SER A 266 14.49 -26.59 11.16
N CYS A 267 15.58 -26.99 11.84
CA CYS A 267 16.57 -26.06 12.39
C CYS A 267 17.36 -25.36 11.28
N LEU A 268 17.78 -26.09 10.24
CA LEU A 268 18.44 -25.52 9.05
C LEU A 268 17.54 -24.48 8.34
N ALA A 269 16.24 -24.77 8.20
CA ALA A 269 15.27 -23.89 7.55
C ALA A 269 14.74 -22.73 8.43
N THR A 270 15.21 -22.57 9.67
CA THR A 270 14.64 -21.59 10.62
C THR A 270 15.00 -20.13 10.31
N ASP A 271 16.23 -19.83 9.87
CA ASP A 271 16.63 -18.47 9.48
C ASP A 271 16.54 -18.25 7.96
N LYS A 272 16.63 -17.00 7.50
CA LYS A 272 16.48 -16.59 6.10
C LYS A 272 17.49 -17.24 5.16
N ASP A 273 18.75 -17.30 5.54
CA ASP A 273 19.77 -17.83 4.65
C ASP A 273 19.74 -19.36 4.57
N GLY A 274 19.40 -20.06 5.66
CA GLY A 274 19.23 -21.52 5.64
C GLY A 274 17.95 -21.96 4.92
N HIS A 275 16.82 -21.28 5.17
CA HIS A 275 15.57 -21.45 4.41
C HIS A 275 15.77 -21.28 2.90
N LYS A 276 16.55 -20.26 2.51
CA LYS A 276 16.93 -19.99 1.13
C LYS A 276 17.83 -21.06 0.50
N HIS A 277 18.60 -21.82 1.28
CA HIS A 277 19.32 -23.01 0.78
C HIS A 277 18.35 -24.19 0.62
N VAL A 278 17.53 -24.49 1.62
CA VAL A 278 16.54 -25.57 1.55
C VAL A 278 15.57 -25.38 0.37
N LEU A 279 15.07 -24.17 0.12
CA LEU A 279 14.23 -23.86 -1.07
C LEU A 279 14.97 -23.90 -2.43
N ARG A 280 16.29 -24.10 -2.44
CA ARG A 280 17.13 -24.14 -3.64
C ARG A 280 17.75 -25.51 -3.91
N SER A 281 17.73 -26.41 -2.94
CA SER A 281 18.29 -27.74 -3.06
C SER A 281 17.63 -28.53 -4.20
N SER A 282 18.41 -29.35 -4.89
CA SER A 282 17.89 -30.26 -5.91
C SER A 282 16.91 -31.29 -5.33
N ALA A 283 17.07 -31.65 -4.05
CA ALA A 283 16.17 -32.55 -3.33
C ALA A 283 14.84 -31.91 -2.89
N PHE A 284 14.68 -30.58 -2.97
CA PHE A 284 13.55 -29.88 -2.34
C PHE A 284 12.16 -30.34 -2.84
N ALA A 285 12.04 -30.71 -4.12
CA ALA A 285 10.79 -31.25 -4.65
C ALA A 285 10.44 -32.62 -4.03
N GLN A 286 11.44 -33.52 -3.95
CA GLN A 286 11.34 -34.83 -3.30
C GLN A 286 10.97 -34.66 -1.82
N THR A 287 11.65 -33.74 -1.11
CA THR A 287 11.36 -33.37 0.28
C THR A 287 9.89 -33.02 0.51
N LEU A 288 9.24 -32.26 -0.38
CA LEU A 288 7.82 -31.91 -0.21
C LEU A 288 6.90 -33.12 -0.37
N ASP A 289 7.23 -34.07 -1.25
CA ASP A 289 6.48 -35.31 -1.39
C ASP A 289 6.71 -36.26 -0.20
N THR A 290 7.95 -36.40 0.27
CA THR A 290 8.32 -37.16 1.48
C THR A 290 7.62 -36.60 2.73
N LEU A 291 7.60 -35.27 2.92
CA LEU A 291 6.84 -34.64 4.01
C LEU A 291 5.32 -34.84 3.86
N CYS A 292 4.79 -34.83 2.63
CA CYS A 292 3.38 -35.15 2.35
C CYS A 292 3.03 -36.61 2.65
N PHE A 293 3.98 -37.54 2.56
CA PHE A 293 3.83 -38.93 2.98
C PHE A 293 3.88 -39.03 4.52
N LEU A 294 4.93 -38.52 5.16
CA LEU A 294 5.12 -38.62 6.62
C LEU A 294 3.98 -37.98 7.42
N MET A 295 3.41 -36.84 6.99
CA MET A 295 2.23 -36.23 7.63
C MET A 295 0.95 -37.09 7.59
N GLN A 296 0.96 -38.21 6.86
CA GLN A 296 -0.15 -39.16 6.77
C GLN A 296 0.17 -40.52 7.42
N SER A 297 1.30 -40.63 8.14
CA SER A 297 1.64 -41.82 8.92
C SER A 297 0.63 -42.07 10.04
N GLU A 298 0.50 -43.34 10.45
CA GLU A 298 -0.24 -43.68 11.67
C GLU A 298 0.54 -43.22 12.92
N GLU A 299 1.88 -43.17 12.83
CA GLU A 299 2.74 -42.61 13.87
C GLU A 299 2.55 -41.08 13.98
N GLN A 300 2.00 -40.67 15.12
CA GLN A 300 1.66 -39.27 15.37
C GLN A 300 2.88 -38.37 15.53
N GLU A 301 4.02 -38.91 15.97
CA GLU A 301 5.25 -38.14 16.19
C GLU A 301 5.94 -37.81 14.86
N SER A 302 6.22 -38.80 14.01
CA SER A 302 6.73 -38.57 12.65
C SER A 302 5.81 -37.66 11.83
N SER A 303 4.48 -37.81 11.97
CA SER A 303 3.51 -36.89 11.36
C SER A 303 3.66 -35.45 11.85
N TRP A 304 3.88 -35.24 13.16
CA TRP A 304 4.09 -33.93 13.77
C TRP A 304 5.43 -33.30 13.37
N PHE A 305 6.51 -34.09 13.34
CA PHE A 305 7.82 -33.63 12.90
C PHE A 305 7.81 -33.18 11.43
N ALA A 306 7.13 -33.92 10.54
CA ALA A 306 6.93 -33.50 9.16
C ALA A 306 6.10 -32.20 9.06
N ALA A 307 5.00 -32.08 9.83
CA ALA A 307 4.21 -30.85 9.89
C ALA A 307 5.01 -29.65 10.43
N MET A 308 5.93 -29.86 11.38
CA MET A 308 6.84 -28.83 11.88
C MET A 308 7.77 -28.30 10.77
N VAL A 309 8.34 -29.17 9.94
CA VAL A 309 9.16 -28.75 8.78
C VAL A 309 8.33 -27.91 7.81
N VAL A 310 7.14 -28.38 7.42
CA VAL A 310 6.24 -27.64 6.52
C VAL A 310 5.86 -26.27 7.11
N LYS A 311 5.59 -26.20 8.41
CA LYS A 311 5.31 -24.96 9.14
C LYS A 311 6.51 -23.99 9.16
N VAL A 312 7.73 -24.51 9.33
CA VAL A 312 8.96 -23.70 9.22
C VAL A 312 9.17 -23.21 7.79
N LEU A 313 8.87 -24.02 6.77
CA LEU A 313 8.93 -23.59 5.38
C LEU A 313 7.93 -22.44 5.09
N VAL A 314 6.67 -22.51 5.54
CA VAL A 314 5.73 -21.37 5.43
C VAL A 314 5.98 -20.21 6.41
N SER A 315 7.02 -20.29 7.25
CA SER A 315 7.37 -19.18 8.15
C SER A 315 7.80 -17.93 7.37
N GLN A 316 8.35 -18.10 6.16
CA GLN A 316 8.85 -17.03 5.30
C GLN A 316 8.10 -16.98 3.95
N PRO A 317 7.92 -15.80 3.32
CA PRO A 317 7.04 -15.63 2.16
C PRO A 317 7.36 -16.53 0.96
N ARG A 318 8.65 -16.72 0.62
CA ARG A 318 9.06 -17.60 -0.49
C ARG A 318 8.69 -19.06 -0.30
N GLY A 319 8.62 -19.53 0.94
CA GLY A 319 8.18 -20.89 1.24
C GLY A 319 6.68 -21.03 1.06
N VAL A 320 5.90 -19.99 1.36
CA VAL A 320 4.47 -19.96 1.00
C VAL A 320 4.27 -20.06 -0.51
N VAL A 321 5.06 -19.36 -1.33
CA VAL A 321 5.00 -19.49 -2.80
C VAL A 321 5.31 -20.92 -3.23
N LYS A 322 6.44 -21.49 -2.79
CA LYS A 322 6.87 -22.84 -3.18
C LYS A 322 5.92 -23.95 -2.73
N LEU A 323 5.36 -23.87 -1.51
CA LEU A 323 4.39 -24.85 -1.02
C LEU A 323 2.99 -24.70 -1.67
N ARG A 324 2.66 -23.50 -2.18
CA ARG A 324 1.46 -23.23 -3.00
C ARG A 324 1.57 -23.76 -4.44
N GLU A 325 2.78 -24.01 -4.94
CA GLU A 325 3.04 -24.67 -6.23
C GLU A 325 2.92 -26.20 -6.14
N HIS A 326 3.11 -26.79 -4.94
CA HIS A 326 3.15 -28.24 -4.76
C HIS A 326 1.73 -28.87 -4.84
N PRO A 327 1.46 -29.80 -5.79
CA PRO A 327 0.09 -30.20 -6.14
C PRO A 327 -0.65 -30.97 -5.03
N LYS A 328 0.07 -31.59 -4.09
CA LYS A 328 -0.52 -32.37 -2.99
C LYS A 328 -0.57 -31.63 -1.65
N MET A 329 0.19 -30.54 -1.49
CA MET A 329 0.45 -29.97 -0.15
C MET A 329 -0.83 -29.47 0.53
N GLU A 330 -1.62 -28.64 -0.16
CA GLU A 330 -2.85 -28.07 0.40
C GLU A 330 -3.93 -29.15 0.67
N SER A 331 -3.98 -30.23 -0.12
CA SER A 331 -4.96 -31.31 0.07
C SER A 331 -4.58 -32.26 1.22
N VAL A 332 -3.29 -32.59 1.37
CA VAL A 332 -2.79 -33.37 2.52
C VAL A 332 -3.01 -32.60 3.82
N LEU A 333 -2.64 -31.32 3.88
CA LEU A 333 -2.85 -30.50 5.08
C LEU A 333 -4.34 -30.41 5.45
N LYS A 334 -5.25 -30.24 4.47
CA LYS A 334 -6.70 -30.27 4.73
C LYS A 334 -7.20 -31.63 5.23
N LYS A 335 -6.68 -32.75 4.69
CA LYS A 335 -7.01 -34.11 5.14
C LYS A 335 -6.58 -34.34 6.60
N VAL A 336 -5.38 -33.90 6.98
CA VAL A 336 -4.87 -34.04 8.36
C VAL A 336 -5.64 -33.14 9.32
N ALA A 337 -5.92 -31.87 8.96
CA ALA A 337 -6.72 -30.96 9.79
C ALA A 337 -8.16 -31.42 10.01
N ALA A 338 -8.72 -32.22 9.09
CA ALA A 338 -10.05 -32.83 9.20
C ALA A 338 -10.04 -34.23 9.86
N SER A 339 -8.88 -34.76 10.24
CA SER A 339 -8.77 -36.09 10.85
C SER A 339 -9.30 -36.08 12.29
N LYS A 340 -10.04 -37.15 12.64
CA LYS A 340 -10.53 -37.40 14.00
C LYS A 340 -9.54 -38.19 14.88
N THR A 341 -8.51 -38.78 14.27
CA THR A 341 -7.48 -39.58 14.96
C THR A 341 -6.17 -38.82 15.15
N ALA A 342 -5.98 -37.71 14.43
CA ALA A 342 -4.77 -36.90 14.53
C ALA A 342 -4.61 -36.24 15.90
N GLY A 343 -3.40 -36.25 16.44
CA GLY A 343 -3.07 -35.58 17.71
C GLY A 343 -3.35 -34.08 17.66
N LYS A 344 -3.84 -33.52 18.77
CA LYS A 344 -4.21 -32.09 18.87
C LYS A 344 -3.09 -31.15 18.40
N GLU A 345 -1.84 -31.44 18.77
CA GLU A 345 -0.69 -30.61 18.42
C GLU A 345 -0.40 -30.64 16.92
N LEU A 346 -0.51 -31.82 16.27
CA LEU A 346 -0.42 -31.95 14.81
C LEU A 346 -1.51 -31.10 14.11
N ILE A 347 -2.75 -31.13 14.62
CA ILE A 347 -3.85 -30.29 14.09
C ILE A 347 -3.56 -28.79 14.29
N GLU A 348 -3.00 -28.36 15.44
CA GLU A 348 -2.57 -26.96 15.67
C GLU A 348 -1.52 -26.51 14.62
N GLU A 349 -0.47 -27.32 14.40
CA GLU A 349 0.62 -26.98 13.46
C GLU A 349 0.15 -26.95 12.00
N VAL A 350 -0.67 -27.93 11.59
CA VAL A 350 -1.25 -28.01 10.24
C VAL A 350 -2.26 -26.88 9.99
N THR A 351 -3.09 -26.53 10.97
CA THR A 351 -4.07 -25.43 10.83
C THR A 351 -3.37 -24.07 10.70
N ALA A 352 -2.34 -23.82 11.51
CA ALA A 352 -1.51 -22.61 11.39
C ALA A 352 -0.79 -22.54 10.03
N THR A 353 -0.40 -23.69 9.46
CA THR A 353 0.18 -23.79 8.13
C THR A 353 -0.84 -23.45 7.04
N LEU A 354 -2.06 -24.00 7.12
CA LEU A 354 -3.15 -23.69 6.18
C LEU A 354 -3.54 -22.20 6.16
N GLN A 355 -3.56 -21.53 7.32
CA GLN A 355 -3.78 -20.08 7.39
C GLN A 355 -2.71 -19.30 6.61
N LYS A 356 -1.44 -19.67 6.74
CA LYS A 356 -0.33 -19.02 5.99
C LYS A 356 -0.32 -19.34 4.50
N LEU A 357 -0.84 -20.50 4.09
CA LEU A 357 -1.01 -20.85 2.68
C LEU A 357 -2.23 -20.19 2.02
N GLN A 358 -3.23 -19.74 2.80
CA GLN A 358 -4.51 -19.22 2.31
C GLN A 358 -4.35 -18.25 1.13
N ARG A 359 -4.95 -18.61 -0.01
CA ARG A 359 -4.98 -17.82 -1.26
C ARG A 359 -5.69 -16.48 -1.06
N LEU A 360 -5.30 -15.45 -1.82
CA LEU A 360 -5.85 -14.09 -1.70
C LEU A 360 -7.39 -14.09 -1.84
N PRO A 361 -8.16 -13.67 -0.81
CA PRO A 361 -9.60 -13.59 -0.91
C PRO A 361 -10.03 -12.46 -1.85
N ARG A 362 -11.27 -12.53 -2.35
CA ARG A 362 -11.88 -11.40 -3.09
C ARG A 362 -11.83 -10.13 -2.20
N PRO A 363 -11.23 -9.02 -2.66
CA PRO A 363 -11.23 -7.78 -1.90
C PRO A 363 -12.65 -7.18 -1.81
N PRO A 364 -12.92 -6.35 -0.79
CA PRO A 364 -14.13 -5.52 -0.78
C PRO A 364 -14.18 -4.61 -2.01
N ALA A 365 -15.37 -4.16 -2.38
CA ALA A 365 -15.54 -3.14 -3.41
C ALA A 365 -14.80 -1.85 -2.98
N PRO A 366 -14.09 -1.15 -3.88
CA PRO A 366 -13.40 0.09 -3.54
C PRO A 366 -14.41 1.19 -3.21
N GLU A 367 -14.12 2.03 -2.21
CA GLU A 367 -14.87 3.27 -2.00
C GLU A 367 -14.53 4.25 -3.12
N ALA A 368 -15.53 4.90 -3.71
CA ALA A 368 -15.32 5.95 -4.70
C ALA A 368 -16.15 7.18 -4.32
N LYS A 369 -15.54 8.37 -4.39
CA LYS A 369 -16.10 9.65 -3.93
C LYS A 369 -15.75 10.74 -4.95
N VAL A 370 -16.76 11.41 -5.48
CA VAL A 370 -16.57 12.62 -6.30
C VAL A 370 -16.10 13.75 -5.38
N LEU A 371 -15.04 14.47 -5.77
CA LEU A 371 -14.52 15.60 -4.98
C LEU A 371 -14.96 16.96 -5.56
N ASP A 372 -14.94 17.09 -6.88
CA ASP A 372 -15.27 18.32 -7.62
C ASP A 372 -15.94 17.98 -8.98
N SER A 373 -16.08 18.95 -9.89
CA SER A 373 -16.73 18.73 -11.19
C SER A 373 -15.92 17.91 -12.22
N GLY A 374 -14.71 17.49 -11.88
CA GLY A 374 -13.78 16.76 -12.77
C GLY A 374 -12.94 15.67 -12.11
N SER A 375 -13.00 15.46 -10.79
CA SER A 375 -12.18 14.44 -10.10
C SER A 375 -12.96 13.43 -9.23
N ILE A 376 -12.52 12.16 -9.29
CA ILE A 376 -12.98 11.06 -8.42
C ILE A 376 -11.79 10.56 -7.60
N TRP A 377 -11.94 10.55 -6.28
CA TRP A 377 -11.10 9.78 -5.37
C TRP A 377 -11.61 8.34 -5.29
N VAL A 378 -10.71 7.37 -5.43
CA VAL A 378 -11.01 5.94 -5.21
C VAL A 378 -10.06 5.41 -4.15
N GLY A 379 -10.56 4.71 -3.14
CA GLY A 379 -9.79 4.18 -2.03
C GLY A 379 -10.27 2.81 -1.58
N TRP A 380 -9.39 2.06 -0.92
CA TRP A 380 -9.70 0.71 -0.46
C TRP A 380 -8.95 0.38 0.83
N LYS A 381 -9.40 -0.66 1.53
CA LYS A 381 -8.77 -1.11 2.77
C LYS A 381 -7.52 -1.92 2.46
N GLU A 382 -6.44 -1.63 3.19
CA GLU A 382 -5.19 -2.40 3.14
C GLU A 382 -5.44 -3.89 3.51
N SER A 383 -4.96 -4.79 2.66
CA SER A 383 -4.95 -6.24 2.89
C SER A 383 -3.59 -6.69 3.39
N LYS A 384 -3.58 -7.54 4.43
CA LYS A 384 -2.37 -8.09 5.07
C LYS A 384 -2.54 -9.61 5.25
N PRO A 385 -2.02 -10.43 4.33
CA PRO A 385 -2.14 -11.88 4.42
C PRO A 385 -1.12 -12.46 5.42
N ASP A 386 -1.51 -13.52 6.16
CA ASP A 386 -0.67 -14.20 7.16
C ASP A 386 0.58 -14.90 6.56
N SER A 387 0.63 -15.02 5.23
CA SER A 387 1.81 -15.40 4.46
C SER A 387 2.98 -14.41 4.62
N GLY A 388 2.69 -13.14 4.91
CA GLY A 388 3.67 -12.05 4.91
C GLY A 388 4.12 -11.61 3.50
N LEU A 389 3.42 -12.05 2.45
CA LEU A 389 3.64 -11.57 1.08
C LEU A 389 3.15 -10.12 0.94
N GLN A 390 3.89 -9.31 0.18
CA GLN A 390 3.52 -7.93 -0.11
C GLN A 390 2.42 -7.88 -1.18
N VAL A 391 1.30 -7.25 -0.86
CA VAL A 391 0.14 -7.13 -1.76
C VAL A 391 0.29 -5.91 -2.67
N THR A 392 0.28 -6.15 -3.98
CA THR A 392 0.06 -5.13 -5.02
C THR A 392 -1.43 -5.02 -5.30
N TYR A 393 -1.93 -3.79 -5.43
CA TYR A 393 -3.31 -3.47 -5.77
C TYR A 393 -3.42 -3.09 -7.25
N ARG A 394 -4.40 -3.65 -7.96
CA ARG A 394 -4.72 -3.32 -9.35
C ARG A 394 -6.12 -2.71 -9.42
N LEU A 395 -6.23 -1.40 -9.63
CA LEU A 395 -7.52 -0.73 -9.85
C LEU A 395 -7.81 -0.65 -11.34
N PHE A 396 -9.01 -1.04 -11.76
CA PHE A 396 -9.48 -0.94 -13.14
C PHE A 396 -10.78 -0.14 -13.24
N GLU A 397 -10.94 0.60 -14.33
CA GLU A 397 -12.21 1.15 -14.81
C GLU A 397 -12.67 0.37 -16.03
N GLY A 398 -13.77 -0.38 -15.92
CA GLY A 398 -14.17 -1.36 -16.92
C GLY A 398 -13.08 -2.43 -17.11
N ASN A 399 -12.25 -2.29 -18.16
CA ASN A 399 -11.05 -3.11 -18.41
C ASN A 399 -9.74 -2.29 -18.46
N THR A 400 -9.80 -0.97 -18.32
CA THR A 400 -8.64 -0.07 -18.32
C THR A 400 -7.96 -0.12 -16.95
N LEU A 401 -6.67 -0.42 -16.89
CA LEU A 401 -5.88 -0.32 -15.65
C LEU A 401 -5.63 1.15 -15.31
N LEU A 402 -6.04 1.59 -14.12
CA LEU A 402 -5.84 2.96 -13.60
C LEU A 402 -4.72 3.05 -12.56
N HIS A 403 -4.53 2.02 -11.75
CA HIS A 403 -3.49 1.98 -10.73
C HIS A 403 -2.90 0.57 -10.61
N GLU A 404 -1.58 0.51 -10.46
CA GLU A 404 -0.83 -0.68 -10.06
C GLU A 404 0.24 -0.25 -9.05
N GLY A 405 0.20 -0.80 -7.84
CA GLY A 405 1.16 -0.43 -6.78
C GLY A 405 0.72 -0.83 -5.38
N PHE A 406 1.43 -0.33 -4.37
CA PHE A 406 1.19 -0.62 -2.95
C PHE A 406 0.28 0.41 -2.25
N GLN A 407 -0.17 1.45 -2.97
CA GLN A 407 -1.03 2.48 -2.41
C GLN A 407 -2.46 1.95 -2.22
N CYS A 408 -3.15 2.48 -1.21
CA CYS A 408 -4.55 2.12 -0.90
C CYS A 408 -5.57 3.13 -1.45
N SER A 409 -5.15 3.97 -2.39
CA SER A 409 -5.99 4.95 -3.09
C SER A 409 -5.39 5.39 -4.42
N CYS A 410 -6.26 5.89 -5.29
CA CYS A 410 -5.95 6.50 -6.58
C CYS A 410 -6.87 7.73 -6.76
N MET A 411 -6.41 8.74 -7.50
CA MET A 411 -7.20 9.89 -7.91
C MET A 411 -7.32 9.88 -9.43
N LEU A 412 -8.56 9.92 -9.92
CA LEU A 412 -8.87 10.02 -11.35
C LEU A 412 -9.25 11.47 -11.66
N SER A 413 -8.38 12.16 -12.41
CA SER A 413 -8.62 13.50 -12.96
C SER A 413 -9.37 13.44 -14.30
N ASP A 414 -9.72 14.61 -14.84
CA ASP A 414 -10.29 14.81 -16.18
C ASP A 414 -11.55 13.97 -16.46
N THR A 415 -12.34 13.70 -15.42
CA THR A 415 -13.58 12.94 -15.52
C THR A 415 -14.71 13.76 -16.15
N THR A 416 -15.62 13.07 -16.84
CA THR A 416 -16.67 13.68 -17.65
C THR A 416 -18.01 13.68 -16.90
N PRO A 417 -18.61 14.86 -16.61
CA PRO A 417 -19.97 14.94 -16.08
C PRO A 417 -20.98 14.21 -16.97
N GLY A 418 -21.91 13.47 -16.34
CA GLY A 418 -22.90 12.63 -17.00
C GLY A 418 -22.41 11.24 -17.42
N ARG A 419 -21.11 10.92 -17.29
CA ARG A 419 -20.58 9.57 -17.52
C ARG A 419 -20.68 8.69 -16.26
N GLU A 420 -20.98 7.42 -16.50
CA GLU A 420 -20.86 6.34 -15.52
C GLU A 420 -19.43 5.77 -15.50
N TYR A 421 -18.88 5.60 -14.31
CA TYR A 421 -17.55 5.04 -14.03
C TYR A 421 -17.69 3.77 -13.19
N ASN A 422 -17.11 2.66 -13.66
CA ASN A 422 -17.27 1.34 -13.05
C ASN A 422 -15.92 0.78 -12.58
N PHE A 423 -15.65 0.92 -11.28
CA PHE A 423 -14.38 0.55 -10.66
C PHE A 423 -14.39 -0.89 -10.13
N LYS A 424 -13.34 -1.66 -10.44
CA LYS A 424 -13.08 -2.98 -9.82
C LYS A 424 -11.63 -3.07 -9.34
N LEU A 425 -11.43 -3.77 -8.22
CA LEU A 425 -10.12 -3.93 -7.56
C LEU A 425 -9.67 -5.39 -7.61
N GLY A 426 -8.43 -5.63 -8.01
CA GLY A 426 -7.73 -6.91 -7.85
C GLY A 426 -6.57 -6.80 -6.86
N LEU A 427 -6.28 -7.88 -6.15
CA LEU A 427 -5.07 -8.03 -5.32
C LEU A 427 -4.10 -9.00 -6.01
N GLU A 428 -2.80 -8.76 -5.85
CA GLU A 428 -1.73 -9.60 -6.41
C GLU A 428 -0.59 -9.75 -5.41
N THR A 429 -0.01 -10.95 -5.36
CA THR A 429 1.22 -11.30 -4.60
C THR A 429 2.05 -12.27 -5.44
N GLU A 430 3.31 -12.51 -5.07
CA GLU A 430 4.17 -13.51 -5.72
C GLU A 430 3.46 -14.88 -5.81
N GLY A 431 3.14 -15.33 -7.03
CA GLY A 431 2.47 -16.62 -7.31
C GLY A 431 0.96 -16.67 -7.00
N ASP A 432 0.26 -15.56 -6.77
CA ASP A 432 -1.16 -15.57 -6.41
C ASP A 432 -1.91 -14.25 -6.74
N HIS A 433 -3.08 -14.36 -7.36
CA HIS A 433 -3.98 -13.23 -7.70
C HIS A 433 -5.38 -13.47 -7.11
N SER A 434 -6.00 -12.43 -6.56
CA SER A 434 -7.39 -12.55 -6.08
C SER A 434 -8.40 -12.57 -7.23
N PRO A 435 -9.60 -13.11 -7.02
CA PRO A 435 -10.78 -12.69 -7.79
C PRO A 435 -10.96 -11.17 -7.67
N TYR A 436 -11.49 -10.52 -8.71
CA TYR A 436 -11.83 -9.09 -8.65
C TYR A 436 -12.94 -8.82 -7.63
N SER A 437 -12.90 -7.64 -7.01
CA SER A 437 -13.97 -7.10 -6.17
C SER A 437 -15.32 -7.08 -6.91
N ASN A 438 -16.39 -6.90 -6.15
CA ASN A 438 -17.63 -6.38 -6.73
C ASN A 438 -17.37 -4.97 -7.30
N ILE A 439 -18.14 -4.56 -8.31
CA ILE A 439 -17.96 -3.26 -8.99
C ILE A 439 -18.54 -2.14 -8.11
N THR A 440 -17.82 -1.03 -8.03
CA THR A 440 -18.33 0.25 -7.51
C THR A 440 -18.64 1.18 -8.67
N THR A 441 -19.91 1.54 -8.83
CA THR A 441 -20.40 2.45 -9.87
C THR A 441 -20.53 3.87 -9.31
N VAL A 442 -19.99 4.85 -10.02
CA VAL A 442 -20.15 6.29 -9.72
C VAL A 442 -20.57 7.03 -10.98
N ILE A 443 -21.51 7.96 -10.84
CA ILE A 443 -21.93 8.88 -11.91
C ILE A 443 -21.63 10.30 -11.41
N LEU A 444 -20.90 11.09 -12.21
CA LEU A 444 -20.82 12.53 -11.97
C LEU A 444 -22.12 13.17 -12.44
N GLU A 445 -22.86 13.82 -11.54
CA GLU A 445 -24.02 14.60 -11.94
C GLU A 445 -23.58 15.84 -12.74
N GLU A 446 -24.17 16.04 -13.93
CA GLU A 446 -24.16 17.36 -14.58
C GLU A 446 -24.70 18.42 -13.58
N SER A 447 -24.17 19.63 -13.59
CA SER A 447 -24.75 20.75 -12.83
C SER A 447 -24.78 22.04 -13.69
N VAL A 448 -25.09 23.18 -13.08
CA VAL A 448 -25.13 24.47 -13.79
C VAL A 448 -23.73 25.12 -13.77
N PRO A 449 -23.28 25.78 -14.84
CA PRO A 449 -21.94 26.36 -14.89
C PRO A 449 -21.65 27.41 -13.82
N SER A 450 -20.36 27.58 -13.55
CA SER A 450 -19.81 28.82 -13.01
C SER A 450 -20.05 30.01 -13.96
N CYS A 451 -19.68 31.23 -13.54
CA CYS A 451 -19.84 32.41 -14.40
C CYS A 451 -18.83 32.42 -15.54
N PRO A 452 -19.19 32.93 -16.74
CA PRO A 452 -18.22 33.21 -17.81
C PRO A 452 -17.08 34.11 -17.32
N LEU A 453 -15.86 33.84 -17.76
CA LEU A 453 -14.68 34.59 -17.36
C LEU A 453 -14.47 35.82 -18.26
N ASP A 454 -13.55 36.71 -17.89
CA ASP A 454 -13.04 37.81 -18.72
C ASP A 454 -14.10 38.73 -19.37
N PHE A 455 -15.27 38.88 -18.75
CA PHE A 455 -16.41 39.60 -19.34
C PHE A 455 -16.12 41.11 -19.43
N GLN A 456 -15.80 41.57 -20.63
CA GLN A 456 -15.21 42.89 -20.89
C GLN A 456 -15.78 43.55 -22.16
N VAL A 457 -15.38 44.80 -22.39
CA VAL A 457 -15.74 45.58 -23.58
C VAL A 457 -14.52 45.74 -24.48
N ILE A 458 -14.57 45.19 -25.70
CA ILE A 458 -13.44 45.20 -26.65
C ILE A 458 -13.59 46.27 -27.75
N SER A 459 -14.76 46.90 -27.90
CA SER A 459 -14.93 48.10 -28.74
C SER A 459 -16.12 48.95 -28.26
N ARG A 460 -16.04 50.27 -28.46
CA ARG A 460 -16.99 51.26 -27.94
C ARG A 460 -17.23 52.37 -28.96
N THR A 461 -18.48 52.73 -29.20
CA THR A 461 -18.88 53.94 -29.92
C THR A 461 -19.97 54.69 -29.13
N ALA A 462 -20.55 55.73 -29.73
CA ALA A 462 -21.66 56.47 -29.12
C ALA A 462 -22.96 55.65 -29.08
N THR A 463 -23.15 54.72 -30.02
CA THR A 463 -24.41 53.95 -30.18
C THR A 463 -24.25 52.43 -30.08
N HIS A 464 -23.01 51.92 -30.01
CA HIS A 464 -22.71 50.49 -29.98
C HIS A 464 -21.60 50.13 -28.96
N LEU A 465 -21.67 48.91 -28.41
CA LEU A 465 -20.64 48.30 -27.57
C LEU A 465 -20.40 46.85 -28.03
N LYS A 466 -19.14 46.46 -28.30
CA LYS A 466 -18.78 45.06 -28.50
C LYS A 466 -18.29 44.46 -27.19
N LEU A 467 -19.05 43.49 -26.67
CA LEU A 467 -18.75 42.72 -25.47
C LEU A 467 -18.02 41.43 -25.84
N SER A 468 -17.18 40.92 -24.94
CA SER A 468 -16.52 39.62 -25.07
C SER A 468 -16.37 38.95 -23.71
N TRP A 469 -16.31 37.62 -23.67
CA TRP A 469 -16.08 36.83 -22.46
C TRP A 469 -15.35 35.53 -22.82
N SER A 470 -14.71 34.91 -21.84
CA SER A 470 -14.16 33.55 -21.92
C SER A 470 -15.16 32.52 -21.37
N PRO A 471 -15.01 31.23 -21.70
CA PRO A 471 -15.79 30.17 -21.05
C PRO A 471 -15.63 30.18 -19.51
N PRO A 472 -16.61 29.67 -18.75
CA PRO A 472 -16.48 29.45 -17.31
C PRO A 472 -15.37 28.45 -16.97
N ALA A 473 -14.70 28.63 -15.83
CA ALA A 473 -13.69 27.67 -15.33
C ALA A 473 -14.29 26.28 -15.04
N GLU A 474 -15.44 26.26 -14.37
CA GLU A 474 -16.22 25.06 -14.10
C GLU A 474 -17.43 25.04 -15.04
N SER A 475 -17.38 24.19 -16.08
CA SER A 475 -18.47 24.02 -17.04
C SER A 475 -19.58 23.08 -16.55
N CYS A 476 -19.23 22.11 -15.70
CA CYS A 476 -20.12 21.12 -15.08
C CYS A 476 -21.01 20.32 -16.06
N GLY A 477 -20.59 20.25 -17.33
CA GLY A 477 -21.35 19.67 -18.45
C GLY A 477 -21.08 20.41 -19.75
N ILE A 478 -21.76 20.02 -20.83
CA ILE A 478 -21.60 20.66 -22.14
C ILE A 478 -22.38 21.98 -22.19
N ILE A 479 -21.66 23.09 -22.41
CA ILE A 479 -22.27 24.42 -22.61
C ILE A 479 -22.97 24.45 -23.98
N LYS A 480 -24.24 24.85 -23.98
CA LYS A 480 -25.06 24.96 -25.20
C LYS A 480 -25.13 26.38 -25.77
N CYS A 481 -25.16 27.39 -24.91
CA CYS A 481 -25.22 28.80 -25.29
C CYS A 481 -24.84 29.72 -24.12
N TYR A 482 -24.58 30.98 -24.46
CA TYR A 482 -24.43 32.12 -23.56
C TYR A 482 -25.63 33.05 -23.71
N SER A 483 -26.36 33.31 -22.62
CA SER A 483 -27.53 34.20 -22.61
C SER A 483 -27.16 35.59 -22.08
N LEU A 484 -27.45 36.64 -22.85
CA LEU A 484 -27.08 38.02 -22.55
C LEU A 484 -28.28 38.87 -22.11
N TYR A 485 -28.01 39.79 -21.19
CA TYR A 485 -28.99 40.70 -20.59
C TYR A 485 -28.42 42.12 -20.48
N ARG A 486 -29.29 43.14 -20.60
CA ARG A 486 -29.02 44.57 -20.36
C ARG A 486 -29.93 45.05 -19.25
N GLY A 487 -29.38 45.25 -18.04
CA GLY A 487 -30.18 45.19 -16.82
C GLY A 487 -30.84 43.82 -16.72
N ASP A 488 -32.16 43.79 -16.48
CA ASP A 488 -32.96 42.57 -16.46
C ASP A 488 -33.59 42.22 -17.82
N ALA A 489 -33.47 43.09 -18.83
CA ALA A 489 -33.97 42.83 -20.17
C ALA A 489 -33.07 41.83 -20.91
N PHE A 490 -33.65 40.72 -21.36
CA PHE A 490 -32.97 39.76 -22.24
C PHE A 490 -32.60 40.45 -23.57
N LEU A 491 -31.40 40.17 -24.08
CA LEU A 491 -30.94 40.61 -25.39
C LEU A 491 -31.05 39.47 -26.41
N ASP A 492 -30.26 38.40 -26.20
CA ASP A 492 -30.13 37.28 -27.13
C ASP A 492 -29.46 36.07 -26.44
N SER A 493 -29.35 34.93 -27.11
CA SER A 493 -28.50 33.80 -26.72
C SER A 493 -27.67 33.26 -27.88
N THR A 494 -26.35 33.36 -27.75
CA THR A 494 -25.38 32.99 -28.80
C THR A 494 -24.51 31.80 -28.38
N SER A 495 -23.92 31.10 -29.35
CA SER A 495 -22.83 30.15 -29.14
C SER A 495 -21.44 30.80 -29.19
N GLU A 496 -21.36 32.05 -29.65
CA GLU A 496 -20.10 32.81 -29.71
C GLU A 496 -19.64 33.33 -28.34
N LEU A 497 -18.37 33.76 -28.29
CA LEU A 497 -17.71 34.38 -27.13
C LEU A 497 -17.67 35.92 -27.19
N SER A 498 -18.43 36.52 -28.11
CA SER A 498 -18.58 37.97 -28.24
C SER A 498 -19.97 38.35 -28.73
N TYR A 499 -20.41 39.58 -28.49
CA TYR A 499 -21.69 40.10 -28.97
C TYR A 499 -21.63 41.62 -29.16
N ILE A 500 -22.34 42.16 -30.16
CA ILE A 500 -22.43 43.60 -30.41
C ILE A 500 -23.80 44.09 -29.98
N VAL A 501 -23.83 44.93 -28.95
CA VAL A 501 -25.05 45.62 -28.50
C VAL A 501 -25.15 46.96 -29.21
N GLY A 502 -26.13 47.12 -30.09
CA GLY A 502 -26.48 48.39 -30.73
C GLY A 502 -27.67 49.11 -30.08
N GLY A 503 -28.08 50.23 -30.67
CA GLY A 503 -29.24 51.00 -30.20
C GLY A 503 -29.05 51.59 -28.80
N LEU A 504 -27.84 52.07 -28.51
CA LEU A 504 -27.47 52.68 -27.23
C LEU A 504 -27.44 54.21 -27.33
N SER A 505 -27.69 54.90 -26.21
CA SER A 505 -27.55 56.34 -26.09
C SER A 505 -26.08 56.73 -25.91
N PRO A 506 -25.61 57.86 -26.47
CA PRO A 506 -24.27 58.41 -26.21
C PRO A 506 -24.05 58.73 -24.72
N SER A 507 -22.79 58.74 -24.28
CA SER A 507 -22.37 59.11 -22.92
C SER A 507 -23.15 58.42 -21.78
N THR A 508 -23.71 57.23 -22.01
CA THR A 508 -24.65 56.55 -21.11
C THR A 508 -24.06 55.24 -20.60
N SER A 509 -24.17 54.99 -19.29
CA SER A 509 -23.71 53.76 -18.64
C SER A 509 -24.77 52.67 -18.69
N TYR A 510 -24.43 51.52 -19.29
CA TYR A 510 -25.29 50.34 -19.34
C TYR A 510 -24.70 49.22 -18.48
N THR A 511 -25.59 48.49 -17.81
CA THR A 511 -25.26 47.27 -17.07
C THR A 511 -25.56 46.06 -17.94
N PHE A 512 -24.60 45.15 -18.06
CA PHE A 512 -24.74 43.90 -18.80
C PHE A 512 -24.51 42.69 -17.89
N SER A 513 -25.11 41.56 -18.27
CA SER A 513 -24.85 40.26 -17.63
C SER A 513 -24.88 39.15 -18.66
N VAL A 514 -23.95 38.20 -18.55
CA VAL A 514 -23.87 37.00 -19.40
C VAL A 514 -23.82 35.74 -18.54
N TYR A 515 -24.52 34.70 -18.98
CA TYR A 515 -24.65 33.42 -18.30
C TYR A 515 -24.35 32.29 -19.28
N ALA A 516 -23.51 31.31 -18.91
CA ALA A 516 -23.41 30.05 -19.65
C ALA A 516 -24.55 29.10 -19.25
N SER A 517 -25.02 28.25 -20.18
CA SER A 517 -26.09 27.27 -19.90
C SER A 517 -25.74 25.86 -20.36
N THR A 518 -25.96 24.85 -19.50
CA THR A 518 -25.84 23.41 -19.80
C THR A 518 -27.22 22.77 -19.99
N ARG A 519 -27.26 21.44 -20.17
CA ARG A 519 -28.51 20.66 -20.14
C ARG A 519 -29.27 20.79 -18.80
N LYS A 520 -28.59 20.97 -17.67
CA LYS A 520 -29.20 21.13 -16.34
C LYS A 520 -29.77 22.54 -16.10
N GLY A 521 -29.27 23.56 -16.81
CA GLY A 521 -29.83 24.91 -16.75
C GLY A 521 -28.79 26.02 -16.90
N LYS A 522 -29.23 27.22 -16.52
CA LYS A 522 -28.50 28.49 -16.60
C LYS A 522 -27.57 28.65 -15.38
N GLY A 523 -26.29 28.91 -15.62
CA GLY A 523 -25.24 29.04 -14.60
C GLY A 523 -25.28 30.36 -13.82
N LYS A 524 -24.16 30.69 -13.15
CA LYS A 524 -23.95 31.99 -12.50
C LYS A 524 -23.74 33.09 -13.57
N LYS A 525 -24.06 34.35 -13.24
CA LYS A 525 -23.80 35.49 -14.15
C LYS A 525 -22.42 36.10 -13.95
N ALA A 526 -21.76 36.43 -15.05
CA ALA A 526 -20.76 37.50 -15.08
C ALA A 526 -21.48 38.85 -15.24
N PHE A 527 -20.87 39.93 -14.75
CA PHE A 527 -21.49 41.26 -14.68
C PHE A 527 -20.50 42.33 -15.14
N LEU A 528 -20.97 43.30 -15.92
CA LEU A 528 -20.13 44.33 -16.55
C LEU A 528 -20.89 45.64 -16.67
N VAL A 529 -20.29 46.75 -16.20
CA VAL A 529 -20.82 48.10 -16.42
C VAL A 529 -20.02 48.77 -17.54
N ALA A 530 -20.71 49.23 -18.58
CA ALA A 530 -20.10 49.77 -19.78
C ALA A 530 -20.78 51.07 -20.22
N LYS A 531 -20.05 52.18 -20.10
CA LYS A 531 -20.40 53.48 -20.71
C LYS A 531 -20.09 53.50 -22.21
N THR A 532 -21.01 54.04 -23.03
CA THR A 532 -20.78 54.46 -24.42
C THR A 532 -19.88 55.69 -24.51
N THR A 533 -19.34 56.01 -25.69
CA THR A 533 -18.58 57.25 -25.90
C THR A 533 -19.50 58.46 -26.05
N ASP A 534 -18.94 59.66 -25.97
CA ASP A 534 -19.67 60.90 -26.25
C ASP A 534 -19.89 61.11 -27.77
N THR A 535 -20.74 62.07 -28.16
CA THR A 535 -21.01 62.37 -29.59
C THR A 535 -19.85 63.06 -30.30
N GLY A 536 -18.99 63.79 -29.58
CA GLY A 536 -17.66 64.23 -30.05
C GLY A 536 -17.64 64.92 -31.43
N ASP A 537 -16.69 64.51 -32.27
CA ASP A 537 -16.48 65.04 -33.64
C ASP A 537 -17.58 64.66 -34.65
N HIS A 538 -18.61 63.91 -34.21
CA HIS A 538 -19.70 63.39 -35.05
C HIS A 538 -20.96 64.28 -35.06
N ALA A 539 -21.03 65.27 -34.16
CA ALA A 539 -22.08 66.29 -34.17
C ALA A 539 -21.72 67.48 -35.11
N PRO A 540 -22.70 68.24 -35.64
CA PRO A 540 -22.42 69.41 -36.46
C PRO A 540 -21.69 70.51 -35.67
N GLY A 541 -20.63 71.07 -36.26
CA GLY A 541 -19.77 72.05 -35.60
C GLY A 541 -20.22 73.51 -35.82
N LYS A 542 -19.63 74.45 -35.06
CA LYS A 542 -19.78 75.92 -35.25
C LYS A 542 -21.23 76.43 -35.45
N LEU A 543 -22.20 75.87 -34.72
CA LEU A 543 -23.58 76.41 -34.72
C LEU A 543 -23.55 77.88 -34.28
N THR A 544 -23.98 78.78 -35.16
CA THR A 544 -23.89 80.24 -34.97
C THR A 544 -25.21 80.89 -35.38
N LEU A 545 -25.70 81.81 -34.56
CA LEU A 545 -26.99 82.50 -34.72
C LEU A 545 -26.74 84.01 -34.88
N TYR A 546 -27.22 84.56 -35.98
CA TYR A 546 -27.16 85.97 -36.35
C TYR A 546 -28.57 86.55 -36.32
N VAL A 547 -28.79 87.60 -35.53
CA VAL A 547 -30.10 88.28 -35.45
C VAL A 547 -30.21 89.25 -36.62
N VAL A 548 -31.17 89.05 -37.51
CA VAL A 548 -31.30 89.82 -38.76
C VAL A 548 -32.42 90.86 -38.67
N GLY A 549 -33.43 90.65 -37.81
CA GLY A 549 -34.47 91.64 -37.54
C GLY A 549 -35.35 91.28 -36.34
N ARG A 550 -36.44 92.03 -36.16
CA ARG A 550 -37.41 91.83 -35.04
C ARG A 550 -38.03 90.43 -35.00
N SER A 551 -38.13 89.75 -36.15
CA SER A 551 -38.79 88.44 -36.28
C SER A 551 -37.98 87.41 -37.08
N GLU A 552 -36.68 87.66 -37.31
CA GLU A 552 -35.82 86.78 -38.11
C GLU A 552 -34.42 86.58 -37.51
N ILE A 553 -33.99 85.30 -37.44
CA ILE A 553 -32.62 84.89 -37.09
C ILE A 553 -32.09 84.00 -38.22
N PHE A 554 -30.90 84.35 -38.74
CA PHE A 554 -30.14 83.51 -39.66
C PHE A 554 -29.21 82.60 -38.87
N ILE A 555 -29.29 81.29 -39.13
CA ILE A 555 -28.59 80.26 -38.38
C ILE A 555 -27.65 79.52 -39.34
N THR A 556 -26.42 79.24 -38.93
CA THR A 556 -25.40 78.55 -39.76
C THR A 556 -24.67 77.50 -38.95
N TRP A 557 -24.28 76.38 -39.59
CA TRP A 557 -23.47 75.33 -38.97
C TRP A 557 -22.50 74.69 -39.95
N ASN A 558 -21.46 74.05 -39.43
CA ASN A 558 -20.53 73.23 -40.19
C ASN A 558 -20.98 71.76 -40.21
N VAL A 559 -20.52 71.04 -41.23
CA VAL A 559 -20.50 69.57 -41.23
C VAL A 559 -19.84 69.03 -39.95
N PRO A 560 -20.25 67.85 -39.44
CA PRO A 560 -19.45 67.05 -38.53
C PRO A 560 -18.04 66.83 -39.09
N ARG A 561 -17.05 66.70 -38.20
CA ARG A 561 -15.65 66.43 -38.60
C ARG A 561 -15.45 64.99 -39.05
N VAL A 562 -16.19 64.05 -38.45
CA VAL A 562 -16.21 62.64 -38.83
C VAL A 562 -17.66 62.17 -38.88
N LEU A 563 -18.19 61.86 -40.07
CA LEU A 563 -19.53 61.29 -40.20
C LEU A 563 -19.53 59.82 -39.78
N LEU A 564 -20.43 59.45 -38.86
CA LEU A 564 -20.68 58.04 -38.53
C LEU A 564 -21.59 57.42 -39.59
N GLY A 565 -21.00 56.67 -40.51
CA GLY A 565 -21.75 56.01 -41.59
C GLY A 565 -22.36 56.99 -42.60
N ARG A 566 -23.51 56.60 -43.19
CA ARG A 566 -24.13 57.35 -44.29
C ARG A 566 -24.96 58.51 -43.76
N PHE A 567 -24.58 59.74 -44.10
CA PHE A 567 -25.37 60.95 -43.83
C PHE A 567 -26.66 60.98 -44.65
N PHE A 568 -27.75 61.45 -44.01
CA PHE A 568 -29.05 61.68 -44.66
C PHE A 568 -29.39 63.17 -44.73
N ASN A 569 -29.52 63.85 -43.57
CA ASN A 569 -29.86 65.26 -43.45
C ASN A 569 -29.48 65.84 -42.08
N TYR A 570 -29.61 67.17 -41.96
CA TYR A 570 -29.62 67.88 -40.68
C TYR A 570 -31.06 68.12 -40.22
N GLU A 571 -31.32 67.90 -38.94
CA GLU A 571 -32.51 68.39 -38.24
C GLU A 571 -32.09 69.56 -37.35
N LEU A 572 -32.77 70.70 -37.44
CA LEU A 572 -32.52 71.87 -36.60
C LEU A 572 -33.75 72.21 -35.76
N CYS A 573 -33.54 72.32 -34.46
CA CYS A 573 -34.56 72.64 -33.47
C CYS A 573 -34.37 74.06 -32.94
N LEU A 574 -35.48 74.77 -32.71
CA LEU A 574 -35.56 76.00 -31.93
C LEU A 574 -36.51 75.78 -30.75
N ASN A 575 -36.03 76.05 -29.53
CA ASN A 575 -36.74 75.80 -28.26
C ASN A 575 -37.39 74.40 -28.21
N GLY A 576 -36.65 73.37 -28.66
CA GLY A 576 -37.08 71.97 -28.69
C GLY A 576 -37.98 71.56 -29.86
N LYS A 577 -38.44 72.51 -30.70
CA LYS A 577 -39.27 72.23 -31.88
C LYS A 577 -38.44 72.21 -33.16
N VAL A 578 -38.56 71.15 -33.97
CA VAL A 578 -37.98 71.09 -35.31
C VAL A 578 -38.53 72.23 -36.19
N VAL A 579 -37.64 73.01 -36.79
CA VAL A 579 -37.98 74.11 -37.72
C VAL A 579 -37.35 73.93 -39.11
N TYR A 580 -36.33 73.07 -39.24
CA TYR A 580 -35.70 72.73 -40.51
C TYR A 580 -35.28 71.26 -40.52
N LEU A 581 -35.46 70.60 -41.66
CA LEU A 581 -34.98 69.25 -41.94
C LEU A 581 -34.50 69.19 -43.40
N GLY A 582 -33.20 69.04 -43.63
CA GLY A 582 -32.61 69.12 -44.97
C GLY A 582 -31.09 69.07 -44.99
N THR A 583 -30.48 69.16 -46.16
CA THR A 583 -29.01 68.97 -46.35
C THR A 583 -28.20 70.26 -46.37
N GLU A 584 -28.85 71.42 -46.32
CA GLU A 584 -28.18 72.72 -46.30
C GLU A 584 -27.51 72.98 -44.95
N ARG A 585 -26.64 73.99 -44.90
CA ARG A 585 -25.78 74.32 -43.74
C ARG A 585 -26.15 75.66 -43.09
N SER A 586 -27.31 76.19 -43.47
CA SER A 586 -27.81 77.48 -43.02
C SER A 586 -29.33 77.54 -43.19
N TYR A 587 -30.02 78.20 -42.26
CA TYR A 587 -31.47 78.38 -42.29
C TYR A 587 -31.87 79.73 -41.70
N THR A 588 -32.78 80.45 -42.37
CA THR A 588 -33.37 81.69 -41.82
C THR A 588 -34.68 81.36 -41.13
N ALA A 589 -34.65 81.31 -39.80
CA ALA A 589 -35.86 81.16 -38.99
C ALA A 589 -36.62 82.49 -38.98
N LYS A 590 -37.83 82.49 -39.58
CA LYS A 590 -38.71 83.67 -39.73
C LYS A 590 -39.96 83.54 -38.85
N ARG A 591 -40.72 84.63 -38.71
CA ARG A 591 -41.95 84.72 -37.88
C ARG A 591 -41.70 84.50 -36.37
N LEU A 592 -40.48 84.79 -35.93
CA LEU A 592 -40.13 84.79 -34.50
C LEU A 592 -40.77 86.00 -33.80
N THR A 593 -41.01 85.91 -32.50
CA THR A 593 -41.50 87.06 -31.70
C THR A 593 -40.33 87.99 -31.38
N ALA A 594 -40.60 89.31 -31.31
CA ALA A 594 -39.60 90.32 -30.95
C ALA A 594 -39.11 90.18 -29.51
N ASN A 595 -37.89 90.64 -29.23
CA ASN A 595 -37.24 90.65 -27.90
C ASN A 595 -37.27 89.28 -27.15
N THR A 596 -37.35 88.17 -27.88
CA THR A 596 -37.58 86.81 -27.35
C THR A 596 -36.34 85.93 -27.53
N GLU A 597 -36.05 85.05 -26.56
CA GLU A 597 -34.92 84.12 -26.64
C GLU A 597 -35.24 82.80 -27.31
N TYR A 598 -34.31 82.37 -28.15
CA TYR A 598 -34.36 81.13 -28.92
C TYR A 598 -33.04 80.37 -28.74
N THR A 599 -33.15 79.20 -28.12
CA THR A 599 -32.08 78.20 -27.99
C THR A 599 -32.18 77.23 -29.18
N CYS A 600 -31.08 77.06 -29.88
CA CYS A 600 -30.97 76.21 -31.06
C CYS A 600 -30.09 74.99 -30.79
N THR A 601 -30.50 73.82 -31.28
CA THR A 601 -29.62 72.66 -31.53
C THR A 601 -29.71 72.26 -32.99
N VAL A 602 -28.65 71.65 -33.52
CA VAL A 602 -28.69 71.00 -34.84
C VAL A 602 -28.11 69.59 -34.72
N SER A 603 -28.77 68.63 -35.34
CA SER A 603 -28.41 67.22 -35.33
C SER A 603 -28.07 66.72 -36.73
N ALA A 604 -26.98 65.98 -36.88
CA ALA A 604 -26.75 65.16 -38.06
C ALA A 604 -27.49 63.84 -37.92
N ILE A 605 -28.28 63.46 -38.93
CA ILE A 605 -28.95 62.17 -39.01
C ILE A 605 -28.18 61.27 -39.98
N THR A 606 -27.83 60.07 -39.52
CA THR A 606 -26.94 59.13 -40.19
C THR A 606 -27.43 57.68 -40.06
N SER A 607 -26.83 56.73 -40.79
CA SER A 607 -27.12 55.30 -40.62
C SER A 607 -26.85 54.77 -39.20
N GLU A 608 -25.87 55.36 -38.49
CA GLU A 608 -25.47 54.91 -37.16
C GLU A 608 -26.21 55.65 -36.02
N GLY A 609 -27.10 56.59 -36.37
CA GLY A 609 -27.95 57.33 -35.43
C GLY A 609 -27.99 58.85 -35.64
N ARG A 610 -28.48 59.55 -34.61
CA ARG A 610 -28.56 61.02 -34.49
C ARG A 610 -27.40 61.54 -33.64
N CYS A 611 -26.66 62.52 -34.14
CA CYS A 611 -25.59 63.20 -33.38
C CYS A 611 -25.92 64.70 -33.25
N GLU A 612 -26.26 65.14 -32.04
CA GLU A 612 -26.68 66.52 -31.75
C GLU A 612 -25.54 67.44 -31.31
N SER A 613 -25.58 68.70 -31.78
CA SER A 613 -24.64 69.76 -31.39
C SER A 613 -24.90 70.26 -29.96
N LYS A 614 -23.89 70.92 -29.38
CA LYS A 614 -24.12 71.75 -28.18
C LYS A 614 -25.14 72.86 -28.50
N PRO A 615 -26.03 73.23 -27.56
CA PRO A 615 -27.04 74.26 -27.78
C PRO A 615 -26.44 75.67 -27.81
N VAL A 616 -27.07 76.58 -28.58
CA VAL A 616 -26.66 77.99 -28.69
C VAL A 616 -27.89 78.90 -28.67
N THR A 617 -27.87 79.94 -27.82
CA THR A 617 -29.03 80.81 -27.56
C THR A 617 -28.79 82.25 -28.02
N LYS A 618 -29.81 82.89 -28.63
CA LYS A 618 -29.83 84.33 -28.98
C LYS A 618 -31.23 84.93 -28.77
N ARG A 619 -31.29 86.25 -28.65
CA ARG A 619 -32.53 87.05 -28.50
C ARG A 619 -32.81 87.87 -29.76
N THR A 620 -34.06 87.91 -30.23
CA THR A 620 -34.50 88.76 -31.36
C THR A 620 -34.47 90.25 -31.03
N ALA A 621 -34.47 91.11 -32.05
CA ALA A 621 -34.48 92.57 -31.88
C ALA A 621 -35.81 93.10 -31.31
N LYS A 622 -35.81 94.35 -30.83
CA LYS A 622 -37.00 95.12 -30.40
C LYS A 622 -37.76 95.69 -31.62
N ASP A 623 -38.88 96.38 -31.36
CA ASP A 623 -39.82 96.86 -32.36
C ASP A 623 -40.28 98.31 -32.05
N GLU A 624 -40.05 99.26 -32.96
CA GLU A 624 -40.27 100.70 -32.78
C GLU A 624 -40.61 101.37 -34.14
N TYR A 625 -41.80 101.96 -34.30
CA TYR A 625 -42.15 103.04 -35.26
C TYR A 625 -43.63 103.47 -35.10
N GLU A 626 -43.93 104.78 -35.17
CA GLU A 626 -45.30 105.32 -34.99
C GLU A 626 -45.83 106.18 -36.17
N ASN A 627 -47.09 105.93 -36.52
CA ASN A 627 -48.19 106.82 -36.95
C ASN A 627 -47.95 108.16 -37.71
N ILE A 628 -48.56 108.30 -38.90
CA ILE A 628 -49.06 109.56 -39.50
C ILE A 628 -50.46 109.30 -40.14
N ASN A 629 -51.28 110.35 -40.32
CA ASN A 629 -52.76 110.33 -40.26
C ASN A 629 -53.50 110.88 -41.53
N LYS A 630 -54.84 110.65 -41.59
CA LYS A 630 -55.95 111.27 -42.40
C LYS A 630 -56.47 110.49 -43.63
N GLY A 631 -57.80 110.52 -43.88
CA GLY A 631 -58.31 110.06 -45.20
C GLY A 631 -59.79 110.05 -45.64
N TYR A 632 -60.83 110.24 -44.81
CA TYR A 632 -62.26 110.39 -45.21
C TYR A 632 -63.01 109.23 -45.95
N TYR A 633 -64.36 109.33 -45.93
CA TYR A 633 -65.42 108.62 -46.68
C TYR A 633 -65.79 107.15 -46.39
N CYS A 634 -67.07 107.00 -46.00
CA CYS A 634 -67.97 105.83 -45.99
C CYS A 634 -69.08 106.07 -47.06
N PRO A 635 -70.12 105.22 -47.34
CA PRO A 635 -70.63 104.11 -46.51
C PRO A 635 -71.26 102.85 -47.19
N ALA A 636 -71.64 101.87 -46.34
CA ALA A 636 -72.72 100.87 -46.49
C ALA A 636 -72.54 99.76 -47.56
N TRP A 637 -73.20 98.59 -47.51
CA TRP A 637 -74.29 98.06 -46.63
C TRP A 637 -73.77 96.87 -45.78
N ASN A 638 -74.18 96.66 -44.51
CA ASN A 638 -75.42 96.01 -44.04
C ASN A 638 -75.58 94.57 -44.57
N ARG A 639 -75.87 93.50 -43.78
CA ARG A 639 -76.91 93.44 -42.72
C ARG A 639 -76.81 92.20 -41.79
N ARG A 640 -76.96 92.43 -40.46
CA ARG A 640 -77.36 91.52 -39.34
C ARG A 640 -76.40 90.36 -38.97
N SER A 641 -76.16 90.01 -37.70
CA SER A 641 -77.00 89.89 -36.47
C SER A 641 -77.79 88.56 -36.39
N GLU A 642 -78.04 87.94 -35.23
CA GLU A 642 -77.90 88.38 -33.81
C GLU A 642 -77.84 87.17 -32.84
N THR A 643 -77.07 87.25 -31.73
CA THR A 643 -77.38 86.77 -30.33
C THR A 643 -77.86 85.31 -30.03
N THR A 644 -77.77 84.70 -28.82
CA THR A 644 -77.15 84.98 -27.48
C THR A 644 -77.17 83.69 -26.62
N SER A 645 -76.38 83.67 -25.53
CA SER A 645 -76.64 83.02 -24.20
C SER A 645 -77.12 81.55 -24.10
N GLY A 646 -76.70 80.75 -23.12
CA GLY A 646 -75.87 81.04 -21.94
C GLY A 646 -76.39 80.31 -20.69
N ALA A 647 -75.82 80.65 -19.52
CA ALA A 647 -76.17 80.14 -18.18
C ALA A 647 -75.80 78.67 -17.87
N SER A 648 -75.79 78.39 -16.57
CA SER A 648 -75.32 77.17 -15.88
C SER A 648 -76.22 76.97 -14.66
N GLU A 649 -76.49 75.74 -14.23
CA GLU A 649 -76.29 75.30 -12.84
C GLU A 649 -76.58 73.80 -12.58
N MET A 650 -76.26 73.36 -11.36
CA MET A 650 -76.36 71.98 -10.84
C MET A 650 -77.60 71.84 -9.91
N PRO A 651 -77.72 70.83 -9.01
CA PRO A 651 -77.27 69.43 -8.99
C PRO A 651 -78.44 68.43 -8.74
N THR A 652 -78.17 67.12 -8.73
CA THR A 652 -78.50 66.20 -7.60
C THR A 652 -77.90 64.79 -7.83
N MET A 653 -77.88 63.95 -6.80
CA MET A 653 -77.26 62.61 -6.80
C MET A 653 -78.26 61.48 -6.49
N SER A 654 -77.75 60.25 -6.66
CA SER A 654 -78.18 58.96 -6.08
C SER A 654 -79.53 58.37 -6.51
N GLU A 655 -79.46 57.21 -7.17
CA GLU A 655 -79.83 55.94 -6.52
C GLU A 655 -79.09 54.73 -7.16
N ILE A 656 -79.09 53.59 -6.46
CA ILE A 656 -78.37 52.32 -6.73
C ILE A 656 -79.30 51.20 -6.20
N PRO A 657 -79.66 50.12 -6.94
CA PRO A 657 -78.89 48.85 -6.79
C PRO A 657 -78.95 47.75 -7.89
N GLU A 658 -77.85 46.97 -7.93
CA GLU A 658 -77.72 45.48 -8.03
C GLU A 658 -78.09 44.59 -9.27
N ARG A 659 -77.29 43.49 -9.36
CA ARG A 659 -77.54 42.11 -9.83
C ARG A 659 -77.51 41.66 -11.32
N SER A 660 -76.28 41.30 -11.74
CA SER A 660 -75.85 39.92 -12.08
C SER A 660 -76.59 39.01 -13.10
N ALA A 661 -75.92 38.79 -14.25
CA ALA A 661 -75.49 37.50 -14.84
C ALA A 661 -76.48 36.41 -15.33
N SER A 662 -76.39 36.04 -16.63
CA SER A 662 -75.73 34.77 -17.09
C SER A 662 -75.88 34.44 -18.61
N GLN A 663 -74.82 33.85 -19.18
CA GLN A 663 -74.66 32.92 -20.35
C GLN A 663 -75.72 32.78 -21.49
N VAL A 664 -75.26 32.57 -22.76
CA VAL A 664 -75.58 31.40 -23.65
C VAL A 664 -74.88 31.40 -25.05
N VAL A 665 -73.87 30.51 -25.21
CA VAL A 665 -73.47 29.62 -26.35
C VAL A 665 -73.20 30.19 -27.82
N PRO A 666 -73.12 29.44 -28.98
CA PRO A 666 -72.00 29.54 -29.96
C PRO A 666 -72.39 29.84 -31.45
N PRO A 667 -71.49 29.76 -32.48
CA PRO A 667 -71.31 28.49 -33.28
C PRO A 667 -69.92 28.33 -34.03
N LYS A 668 -69.89 27.58 -35.15
CA LYS A 668 -68.73 27.25 -36.05
C LYS A 668 -69.08 27.49 -37.55
N HIS A 669 -68.08 27.29 -38.46
CA HIS A 669 -68.14 27.18 -39.96
C HIS A 669 -68.16 28.51 -40.77
N SER A 670 -67.69 28.62 -42.04
CA SER A 670 -66.66 27.88 -42.85
C SER A 670 -66.38 28.63 -44.20
N LEU A 671 -65.60 28.04 -45.14
CA LEU A 671 -65.21 28.53 -46.51
C LEU A 671 -63.99 29.51 -46.58
N SER A 672 -63.16 29.59 -47.64
CA SER A 672 -62.84 28.69 -48.77
C SER A 672 -61.48 29.02 -49.46
N LYS A 673 -61.04 28.17 -50.42
CA LYS A 673 -59.81 28.17 -51.28
C LYS A 673 -59.83 29.27 -52.40
N PRO A 674 -58.84 29.48 -53.34
CA PRO A 674 -57.82 28.52 -53.87
C PRO A 674 -56.42 28.96 -54.47
N LEU A 675 -55.42 28.06 -54.35
CA LEU A 675 -54.38 27.67 -55.36
C LEU A 675 -53.28 28.71 -55.79
N LYS A 676 -52.11 28.37 -56.39
CA LYS A 676 -51.57 27.11 -56.98
C LYS A 676 -50.00 27.05 -57.09
N SER A 677 -49.45 25.82 -57.15
CA SER A 677 -48.21 25.39 -57.90
C SER A 677 -46.79 25.90 -57.52
N PHE A 678 -45.66 25.19 -57.76
CA PHE A 678 -45.39 23.78 -58.15
C PHE A 678 -43.90 23.38 -57.93
N LEU A 679 -43.63 22.09 -57.64
CA LEU A 679 -42.42 21.29 -57.99
C LEU A 679 -41.01 21.74 -57.48
N SER A 680 -39.95 20.91 -57.39
CA SER A 680 -39.80 19.45 -57.59
C SER A 680 -38.77 18.83 -56.60
N LYS A 681 -38.75 17.50 -56.50
CA LYS A 681 -37.71 16.68 -55.83
C LYS A 681 -36.51 16.47 -56.76
N ARG A 682 -35.31 16.18 -56.21
CA ARG A 682 -34.64 14.87 -56.40
C ARG A 682 -33.38 14.65 -55.55
N THR A 683 -33.08 13.36 -55.33
CA THR A 683 -31.89 12.83 -54.64
C THR A 683 -31.07 11.99 -55.63
N ILE A 684 -29.74 12.17 -55.66
CA ILE A 684 -28.72 11.34 -56.34
C ILE A 684 -27.44 11.51 -55.47
N THR A 685 -26.67 10.56 -54.93
CA THR A 685 -26.31 9.13 -55.17
C THR A 685 -25.08 8.84 -56.04
N SER A 686 -23.88 9.10 -55.51
CA SER A 686 -22.58 8.43 -55.79
C SER A 686 -21.57 8.86 -54.70
N LYS A 687 -20.66 8.07 -54.09
CA LYS A 687 -19.97 6.79 -54.38
C LYS A 687 -18.68 6.94 -55.22
N GLU A 688 -17.56 6.44 -54.67
CA GLU A 688 -16.21 6.34 -55.27
C GLU A 688 -15.47 7.68 -55.59
N ASN A 689 -14.11 7.79 -55.59
CA ASN A 689 -13.06 6.81 -55.27
C ASN A 689 -11.76 7.42 -54.64
N GLU A 690 -10.77 6.55 -54.41
CA GLU A 690 -9.38 6.67 -53.90
C GLU A 690 -8.52 7.91 -54.31
N GLY A 691 -7.51 8.23 -53.48
CA GLY A 691 -6.50 9.30 -53.75
C GLY A 691 -5.25 9.23 -52.84
N ASN A 692 -4.29 8.37 -53.18
CA ASN A 692 -3.07 8.06 -52.41
C ASN A 692 -1.98 9.16 -52.45
N ALA A 693 -1.42 9.59 -51.29
CA ALA A 693 -0.08 10.21 -51.20
C ALA A 693 0.55 10.26 -49.78
N LYS A 694 1.71 9.62 -49.62
CA LYS A 694 2.89 9.99 -48.77
C LYS A 694 4.11 10.05 -49.75
N PRO A 695 5.37 10.47 -49.41
CA PRO A 695 5.96 10.75 -48.08
C PRO A 695 6.94 11.97 -47.98
N ALA A 696 7.37 12.30 -46.75
CA ALA A 696 8.70 12.86 -46.35
C ALA A 696 8.66 13.11 -44.82
N LEU A 697 9.57 12.70 -43.90
CA LEU A 697 10.88 12.02 -43.92
C LEU A 697 12.14 12.90 -43.99
N ARG A 698 12.50 13.53 -42.85
CA ARG A 698 13.87 13.86 -42.33
C ARG A 698 13.75 14.53 -40.94
N SER A 699 14.75 14.62 -40.06
CA SER A 699 15.76 13.64 -39.60
C SER A 699 16.60 14.21 -38.44
N ARG A 700 16.85 13.42 -37.37
CA ARG A 700 17.98 13.47 -36.40
C ARG A 700 18.82 14.77 -36.25
N ARG A 701 19.08 15.15 -34.99
CA ARG A 701 20.42 15.00 -34.34
C ARG A 701 20.38 15.10 -32.81
N ASN A 702 21.47 14.67 -32.17
CA ASN A 702 21.64 14.55 -30.71
C ASN A 702 22.76 15.48 -30.22
N SER A 703 22.67 15.94 -28.97
CA SER A 703 23.78 16.23 -28.05
C SER A 703 23.18 16.44 -26.64
N THR A 704 23.49 15.77 -25.53
CA THR A 704 24.73 15.27 -24.86
C THR A 704 25.54 16.33 -24.12
N LEU A 705 25.75 16.09 -22.80
CA LEU A 705 26.52 16.87 -21.80
C LEU A 705 25.90 18.25 -21.43
N SER A 706 26.16 18.82 -20.25
CA SER A 706 27.16 18.51 -19.20
C SER A 706 26.62 18.59 -17.75
N SER A 707 27.47 18.22 -16.78
CA SER A 707 27.27 18.28 -15.31
C SER A 707 27.80 19.55 -14.66
N SER A 708 27.32 19.90 -13.46
CA SER A 708 28.01 20.77 -12.47
C SER A 708 27.57 20.46 -11.02
N THR A 709 28.35 20.89 -10.01
CA THR A 709 28.23 20.52 -8.59
C THR A 709 28.72 21.64 -7.65
N GLU A 710 27.87 22.13 -6.72
CA GLU A 710 28.22 22.97 -5.55
C GLU A 710 27.26 22.62 -4.37
N THR A 711 27.57 22.58 -3.06
CA THR A 711 28.75 22.77 -2.18
C THR A 711 29.01 24.13 -1.49
N SER A 712 28.05 24.61 -0.68
CA SER A 712 28.24 25.54 0.48
C SER A 712 27.03 25.39 1.44
N GLU A 713 27.16 25.13 2.74
CA GLU A 713 27.76 25.85 3.90
C GLU A 713 26.80 26.84 4.61
N GLU A 714 26.89 26.90 5.95
CA GLU A 714 26.07 27.76 6.83
C GLU A 714 26.58 29.23 6.87
N PRO A 715 25.87 30.17 7.52
CA PRO A 715 26.33 30.49 8.89
C PRO A 715 25.25 30.95 9.92
N VAL A 716 25.47 30.53 11.18
CA VAL A 716 25.47 31.33 12.43
C VAL A 716 24.22 32.16 12.83
N SER A 717 23.82 32.01 14.11
CA SER A 717 22.78 32.77 14.82
C SER A 717 23.34 33.87 15.74
N PRO A 718 22.48 34.71 16.34
CA PRO A 718 22.77 35.25 17.66
C PRO A 718 21.62 35.11 18.69
N LEU A 719 22.04 35.13 19.96
CA LEU A 719 21.29 35.01 21.21
C LEU A 719 20.23 36.11 21.46
N VAL A 720 19.28 35.84 22.38
CA VAL A 720 18.86 36.76 23.47
C VAL A 720 18.25 35.98 24.67
N SER A 721 18.61 36.42 25.89
CA SER A 721 18.10 36.19 27.28
C SER A 721 17.26 34.97 27.71
N SER A 722 17.52 34.53 28.96
CA SER A 722 16.71 33.63 29.79
C SER A 722 15.65 34.36 30.64
N ASP A 723 14.65 33.62 31.18
CA ASP A 723 14.49 33.36 32.64
C ASP A 723 13.25 32.47 32.95
N GLU A 724 12.94 32.26 34.24
CA GLU A 724 11.78 31.54 34.82
C GLU A 724 11.71 29.99 34.75
N VAL A 725 12.74 29.37 35.31
CA VAL A 725 12.62 28.54 36.54
C VAL A 725 11.47 27.48 36.67
N SER A 726 11.87 26.21 36.48
CA SER A 726 11.43 25.00 37.21
C SER A 726 10.10 24.29 36.90
N LYS A 727 10.20 23.02 36.46
CA LYS A 727 9.99 21.83 37.32
C LYS A 727 10.37 20.50 36.63
N LEU A 728 10.78 19.53 37.47
CA LEU A 728 10.90 18.08 37.20
C LEU A 728 11.78 17.62 36.03
N SER A 729 13.02 17.24 36.35
CA SER A 729 13.96 16.54 35.48
C SER A 729 13.82 15.01 35.56
N MET A 730 13.84 14.31 34.41
CA MET A 730 14.33 12.92 34.36
C MET A 730 14.81 12.47 32.95
N VAL A 731 16.13 12.59 32.74
CA VAL A 731 17.01 11.85 31.83
C VAL A 731 16.41 11.27 30.53
N VAL A 732 16.56 12.01 29.43
CA VAL A 732 16.53 11.43 28.06
C VAL A 732 17.85 10.71 27.78
N LYS A 733 17.81 9.42 27.44
CA LYS A 733 19.01 8.64 27.06
C LYS A 733 19.36 8.82 25.58
N ARG A 734 20.66 8.97 25.28
CA ARG A 734 21.20 9.20 23.93
C ARG A 734 20.81 8.09 22.93
N PRO A 735 20.74 8.38 21.61
CA PRO A 735 20.23 7.45 20.59
C PRO A 735 20.90 6.06 20.60
N GLU A 736 22.22 6.00 20.78
CA GLU A 736 22.99 4.75 20.81
C GLU A 736 22.54 3.80 21.94
N GLN A 737 22.25 4.35 23.13
CA GLN A 737 21.70 3.57 24.23
C GLN A 737 20.27 3.09 23.93
N ARG A 738 19.51 3.82 23.12
CA ARG A 738 18.19 3.39 22.62
C ARG A 738 18.33 2.21 21.67
N THR A 739 19.30 2.25 20.75
CA THR A 739 19.63 1.13 19.85
C THR A 739 20.13 -0.10 20.63
N ALA A 740 21.00 0.09 21.63
CA ALA A 740 21.46 -0.99 22.50
C ALA A 740 20.31 -1.60 23.32
N LEU A 741 19.41 -0.77 23.85
CA LEU A 741 18.22 -1.24 24.59
C LEU A 741 17.25 -1.99 23.67
N ILE A 742 17.05 -1.53 22.43
CA ILE A 742 16.24 -2.22 21.42
C ILE A 742 16.85 -3.59 21.07
N LYS A 743 18.18 -3.68 20.84
CA LYS A 743 18.86 -4.98 20.67
C LYS A 743 18.68 -5.88 21.90
N LYS A 744 18.83 -5.36 23.12
CA LYS A 744 18.67 -6.13 24.37
C LYS A 744 17.23 -6.60 24.61
N LEU A 745 16.23 -5.80 24.20
CA LEU A 745 14.81 -6.16 24.22
C LEU A 745 14.44 -7.14 23.09
N TYR A 746 15.06 -7.02 21.92
CA TYR A 746 14.93 -7.99 20.82
C TYR A 746 15.49 -9.36 21.22
N HIS A 747 16.69 -9.43 21.79
CA HIS A 747 17.24 -10.67 22.34
C HIS A 747 16.38 -11.21 23.50
N ARG A 748 15.85 -10.37 24.41
CA ARG A 748 14.87 -10.82 25.42
C ARG A 748 13.57 -11.35 24.81
N ARG A 749 13.13 -10.86 23.64
CA ARG A 749 11.98 -11.39 22.90
C ARG A 749 12.30 -12.67 22.12
N LYS A 750 13.49 -12.80 21.50
CA LYS A 750 13.98 -14.06 20.89
C LYS A 750 14.12 -15.14 21.97
N SER A 751 14.80 -14.83 23.08
CA SER A 751 14.93 -15.70 24.26
C SER A 751 13.58 -16.10 24.87
N ARG A 752 12.62 -15.18 25.07
CA ARG A 752 11.27 -15.54 25.56
C ARG A 752 10.43 -16.33 24.55
N LYS A 753 10.66 -16.19 23.23
CA LYS A 753 10.08 -17.08 22.22
C LYS A 753 10.73 -18.46 22.27
N GLN A 754 12.07 -18.54 22.38
CA GLN A 754 12.81 -19.80 22.52
C GLN A 754 12.39 -20.55 23.79
N GLN A 755 12.27 -19.87 24.94
CA GLN A 755 11.74 -20.47 26.16
C GLN A 755 10.30 -20.97 25.97
N LYS A 756 9.43 -20.26 25.23
CA LYS A 756 8.08 -20.74 24.88
C LYS A 756 8.04 -21.85 23.82
N LEU A 757 9.16 -22.11 23.14
CA LEU A 757 9.31 -23.25 22.22
C LEU A 757 9.82 -24.46 23.01
N ASN A 758 10.88 -24.27 23.80
CA ASN A 758 11.43 -25.25 24.73
C ASN A 758 10.46 -25.64 25.87
N SER A 759 9.45 -24.82 26.17
CA SER A 759 8.35 -25.15 27.10
C SER A 759 7.05 -25.58 26.40
N LYS A 760 7.08 -25.78 25.08
CA LYS A 760 6.00 -26.43 24.29
C LYS A 760 6.42 -27.82 23.81
N LEU A 761 7.72 -28.03 23.58
CA LEU A 761 8.34 -29.35 23.71
C LEU A 761 7.99 -29.91 25.11
N SER A 762 7.16 -30.95 25.14
CA SER A 762 6.71 -31.57 26.41
C SER A 762 7.86 -32.32 27.08
N PRO A 763 7.78 -32.67 28.38
CA PRO A 763 8.82 -33.46 29.04
C PRO A 763 9.15 -34.79 28.35
N LYS A 764 8.26 -35.33 27.52
CA LYS A 764 8.52 -36.53 26.70
C LYS A 764 9.64 -36.32 25.66
N SER A 765 9.87 -35.10 25.16
CA SER A 765 10.96 -34.87 24.21
C SER A 765 12.37 -34.90 24.82
N LEU A 766 12.49 -35.19 26.12
CA LEU A 766 13.73 -35.49 26.81
C LEU A 766 13.91 -36.99 27.11
N TRP A 767 12.96 -37.84 26.71
CA TRP A 767 13.05 -39.31 26.84
C TRP A 767 13.58 -40.01 25.57
N PHE A 768 13.92 -39.28 24.50
CA PHE A 768 14.15 -39.85 23.17
C PHE A 768 15.49 -40.56 22.93
N ILE A 769 16.19 -41.01 23.98
CA ILE A 769 17.44 -41.78 23.84
C ILE A 769 17.47 -42.98 24.80
N THR A 770 16.31 -43.58 25.05
CA THR A 770 16.16 -44.90 25.70
C THR A 770 15.19 -45.81 24.92
N LEU A 771 15.62 -46.16 23.70
CA LEU A 771 15.28 -47.40 23.01
C LEU A 771 16.34 -47.69 21.94
#